data_AF-A0A1M6VVZ0-F1
#
_entry.id   AF-A0A1M6VVZ0-F1
#
_cell.length_a   1.000
_cell.length_b   1.000
_cell.length_c   1.000
_cell.angle_alpha   90.00
_cell.angle_beta   90.00
_cell.angle_gamma   90.00
#
_symmetry.space_group_name_H-M   'P 1'
#
loop_
_entity.id
_entity.type
_entity.pdbx_description
1 polymer ?
#
loop_
_entity_poly.entity_id
_entity_poly.type
_entity_poly.pdbx_seq_one_letter_code
_entity_poly.pdbx_strand_id
1 'polypeptide(L)'
;MKRLLLFCVFALAIIVEAGAVLKEKDLEQTLGILRTELKQYNSELTRRSTARKDRTKRLIQQLMSTMKRADQNALMLYSQQQDNVFDLTYACHEATKQYHDFHRNQLPFTSFLEKTEGEIVRYDSLINHLQGIPTRIMTKYGAQNRDSCLVIAKSIREKLEDNASTLRRNIYLYTKAENRLKELNEYANKRYNEIQQNIFINGGDSYPTLIQNLSRRWQQMGDNLRKKYSFNANANSQWSAEWIFGMFLGILFYVIVAIILNLLFFKFALPNKFKTEEFKKKRSCIIMATTTFTFAIIQGLVISQSSQNFLIMASSLLVEYSWLLGVILISLLLRVKGEQIKSAFRIYAPLIAVGFVVIGCRIILIPNELVNLILPPILLACTIWQWIVIRRHNQNIPRSDIFYTYISLIVFVSSVVCSFIGYTLFAVQLIIWWIMQLTCILTINCLSRYLEIYAKRKRLMQKPITKTWAYYLVEKTVIPILGVHSVMLSIYWAAKVFNLTDMCIRIFMYPIINMENLQVSIIKLTMVINAWFLFRYISKTTLAFLRMHYEISDPSTAASKEVMGRNVIQVLVWGAWLMFSLSLFHISLAWLLAISGGLSTGIGFASKDIIENIYYGASLMAGRIKVGDWIDVDGTMGKVVSISYTSTIIESMQGEVIGFQNAQLFTKNYKNLTRNHGYVMASVPFGVAYGSNLKEVANMVEEAVNRMRHQYLDPEKQAKCIVTEMADSSVNFKLVVWVDAPKRAVVISDMLKCIYDTLNEHNISIPFPQRDIHMIS
;
A
#
# COMPACT_ATOMS: atom_id res chain seq x y z
N MET A 1 -14.60 29.59 -26.36
CA MET A 1 -15.02 28.54 -27.33
C MET A 1 -14.62 28.83 -28.78
N LYS A 2 -14.87 30.02 -29.36
CA LYS A 2 -14.58 30.31 -30.78
C LYS A 2 -13.10 30.12 -31.22
N ARG A 3 -12.12 30.45 -30.38
CA ARG A 3 -10.67 30.27 -30.70
C ARG A 3 -10.21 28.81 -30.64
N LEU A 4 -10.81 28.00 -29.76
CA LEU A 4 -10.51 26.56 -29.65
C LEU A 4 -11.07 25.80 -30.86
N LEU A 5 -12.26 26.19 -31.32
CA LEU A 5 -12.91 25.60 -32.48
C LEU A 5 -12.16 25.95 -33.77
N LEU A 6 -11.65 27.19 -33.89
CA LEU A 6 -10.80 27.59 -35.01
C LEU A 6 -9.47 26.82 -35.02
N PHE A 7 -8.87 26.58 -33.86
CA PHE A 7 -7.64 25.81 -33.74
C PHE A 7 -7.86 24.32 -34.04
N CYS A 8 -8.99 23.74 -33.62
CA CYS A 8 -9.38 22.37 -33.99
C CYS A 8 -9.65 22.24 -35.49
N VAL A 9 -10.31 23.24 -36.11
CA VAL A 9 -10.56 23.26 -37.57
C VAL A 9 -9.26 23.45 -38.36
N PHE A 10 -8.34 24.29 -37.87
CA PHE A 10 -7.01 24.47 -38.50
C PHE A 10 -6.13 23.23 -38.31
N ALA A 11 -6.20 22.57 -37.16
CA ALA A 11 -5.53 21.29 -36.90
C ALA A 11 -6.11 20.15 -37.76
N LEU A 12 -7.43 20.13 -38.01
CA LEU A 12 -8.08 19.20 -38.95
C LEU A 12 -7.70 19.50 -40.40
N ALA A 13 -7.54 20.77 -40.78
CA ALA A 13 -7.12 21.16 -42.13
C ALA A 13 -5.66 20.80 -42.45
N ILE A 14 -4.79 20.71 -41.43
CA ILE A 14 -3.38 20.30 -41.57
C ILE A 14 -3.23 18.75 -41.69
N ILE A 15 -4.30 17.98 -41.48
CA ILE A 15 -4.25 16.50 -41.49
C ILE A 15 -4.63 15.90 -42.87
N VAL A 16 -5.00 16.69 -43.87
CA VAL A 16 -5.52 16.15 -45.14
C VAL A 16 -4.45 16.05 -46.23
N GLU A 17 -3.45 15.21 -46.00
CA GLU A 17 -2.84 14.39 -47.06
C GLU A 17 -2.87 12.94 -46.57
N ALA A 18 -4.08 12.39 -46.45
CA ALA A 18 -4.25 10.96 -46.31
C ALA A 18 -3.94 10.33 -47.67
N GLY A 19 -2.69 9.92 -47.89
CA GLY A 19 -2.30 9.04 -48.98
C GLY A 19 -2.86 7.64 -48.78
N ALA A 20 -4.18 7.52 -48.94
CA ALA A 20 -4.91 6.27 -48.90
C ALA A 20 -5.58 6.06 -50.25
N VAL A 21 -5.35 4.89 -50.87
CA VAL A 21 -6.11 4.45 -52.05
C VAL A 21 -7.58 4.26 -51.66
N LEU A 22 -8.40 5.26 -51.98
CA LEU A 22 -9.85 5.22 -51.83
C LEU A 22 -10.50 4.99 -53.20
N LYS A 23 -11.83 4.92 -53.23
CA LYS A 23 -12.59 4.81 -54.48
C LYS A 23 -12.47 6.14 -55.26
N GLU A 24 -11.51 6.19 -56.18
CA GLU A 24 -11.31 7.34 -57.07
C GLU A 24 -12.37 7.38 -58.18
N LYS A 25 -12.36 8.47 -58.96
CA LYS A 25 -13.32 8.72 -60.06
C LYS A 25 -13.35 7.58 -61.09
N ASP A 26 -12.19 6.97 -61.33
CA ASP A 26 -12.02 5.85 -62.25
C ASP A 26 -10.85 4.93 -61.85
N LEU A 27 -10.77 3.77 -62.52
CA LEU A 27 -9.75 2.75 -62.27
C LEU A 27 -8.34 3.28 -62.55
N GLU A 28 -8.17 4.18 -63.52
CA GLU A 28 -6.86 4.66 -63.96
C GLU A 28 -6.24 5.63 -62.96
N GLN A 29 -7.06 6.52 -62.37
CA GLN A 29 -6.67 7.38 -61.25
C GLN A 29 -6.35 6.54 -60.01
N THR A 30 -7.16 5.54 -59.71
CA THR A 30 -6.90 4.60 -58.61
C THR A 30 -5.55 3.91 -58.76
N LEU A 31 -5.21 3.45 -59.97
CA LEU A 31 -3.92 2.84 -60.29
C LEU A 31 -2.75 3.84 -60.20
N GLY A 32 -2.97 5.11 -60.56
CA GLY A 32 -1.98 6.18 -60.45
C GLY A 32 -1.61 6.50 -58.99
N ILE A 33 -2.60 6.56 -58.11
CA ILE A 33 -2.39 6.78 -56.65
C ILE A 33 -1.72 5.55 -56.03
N LEU A 34 -2.23 4.35 -56.33
CA LEU A 34 -1.63 3.09 -55.88
C LEU A 34 -0.15 2.98 -56.28
N ARG A 35 0.22 3.41 -57.49
CA ARG A 35 1.63 3.41 -57.93
C ARG A 35 2.50 4.26 -57.02
N THR A 36 2.01 5.42 -56.60
CA THR A 36 2.75 6.36 -55.76
C THR A 36 2.94 5.80 -54.36
N GLU A 37 1.88 5.26 -53.76
CA GLU A 37 1.95 4.59 -52.46
C GLU A 37 2.88 3.38 -52.47
N LEU A 38 2.74 2.50 -53.47
CA LEU A 38 3.60 1.33 -53.62
C LEU A 38 5.07 1.74 -53.79
N LYS A 39 5.35 2.81 -54.55
CA LYS A 39 6.72 3.32 -54.73
C LYS A 39 7.29 3.86 -53.41
N GLN A 40 6.49 4.62 -52.66
CA GLN A 40 6.89 5.14 -51.36
C GLN A 40 7.15 4.00 -50.36
N TYR A 41 6.23 3.05 -50.26
CA TYR A 41 6.36 1.90 -49.37
C TYR A 41 7.54 0.99 -49.75
N ASN A 42 7.77 0.76 -51.05
CA ASN A 42 8.91 -0.03 -51.53
C ASN A 42 10.25 0.66 -51.20
N SER A 43 10.33 1.99 -51.34
CA SER A 43 11.50 2.78 -50.93
C SER A 43 11.76 2.68 -49.43
N GLU A 44 10.70 2.82 -48.62
CA GLU A 44 10.79 2.70 -47.17
C GLU A 44 11.21 1.28 -46.73
N LEU A 45 10.62 0.24 -47.32
CA LEU A 45 11.01 -1.15 -47.07
C LEU A 45 12.47 -1.39 -47.40
N THR A 46 12.97 -0.83 -48.50
CA THR A 46 14.37 -0.95 -48.92
C THR A 46 15.30 -0.31 -47.89
N ARG A 47 14.99 0.92 -47.44
CA ARG A 47 15.73 1.61 -46.38
C ARG A 47 15.70 0.85 -45.06
N ARG A 48 14.58 0.23 -44.72
CA ARG A 48 14.44 -0.61 -43.51
C ARG A 48 15.18 -1.94 -43.64
N SER A 49 15.37 -2.49 -44.84
CA SER A 49 16.05 -3.78 -45.06
C SER A 49 17.54 -3.72 -44.73
N THR A 50 18.25 -2.67 -45.16
CA THR A 50 19.68 -2.49 -44.83
C THR A 50 19.91 -2.37 -43.33
N ALA A 51 19.16 -1.51 -42.64
CA ALA A 51 19.22 -1.37 -41.19
C ALA A 51 18.86 -2.66 -40.43
N ARG A 52 17.97 -3.49 -40.99
CA ARG A 52 17.62 -4.80 -40.42
C ARG A 52 18.77 -5.80 -40.53
N LYS A 53 19.47 -5.88 -41.66
CA LYS A 53 20.61 -6.79 -41.84
C LYS A 53 21.69 -6.56 -40.78
N ASP A 54 21.99 -5.31 -40.44
CA ASP A 54 22.96 -5.00 -39.38
C ASP A 54 22.46 -5.37 -37.98
N ARG A 55 21.16 -5.17 -37.70
CA ARG A 55 20.55 -5.63 -36.43
C ARG A 55 20.62 -7.15 -36.31
N THR A 56 20.30 -7.89 -37.37
CA THR A 56 20.37 -9.36 -37.39
C THR A 56 21.80 -9.85 -37.15
N LYS A 57 22.82 -9.20 -37.74
CA LYS A 57 24.24 -9.54 -37.46
C LYS A 57 24.59 -9.37 -35.98
N ARG A 58 24.21 -8.25 -35.35
CA ARG A 58 24.45 -8.01 -33.92
C ARG A 58 23.76 -9.04 -33.03
N LEU A 59 22.51 -9.37 -33.37
CA LEU A 59 21.73 -10.39 -32.69
C LEU A 59 22.39 -11.77 -32.78
N ILE A 60 22.88 -12.17 -33.96
CA ILE A 60 23.60 -13.44 -34.13
C ILE A 60 24.91 -13.43 -33.32
N GLN A 61 25.66 -12.33 -33.32
CA GLN A 61 26.85 -12.19 -32.48
C GLN A 61 26.53 -12.30 -30.98
N GLN A 62 25.44 -11.68 -30.54
CA GLN A 62 24.97 -11.80 -29.16
C GLN A 62 24.59 -13.25 -28.83
N LEU A 63 23.79 -13.92 -29.68
CA LEU A 63 23.42 -15.33 -29.50
C LEU A 63 24.66 -16.23 -29.43
N MET A 64 25.64 -16.06 -30.33
CA MET A 64 26.89 -16.83 -30.29
C MET A 64 27.67 -16.57 -28.99
N SER A 65 27.74 -15.31 -28.53
CA SER A 65 28.37 -14.98 -27.25
C SER A 65 27.66 -15.63 -26.05
N THR A 66 26.33 -15.72 -26.12
CA THR A 66 25.50 -16.37 -25.09
C THR A 66 25.73 -17.88 -25.13
N MET A 67 25.71 -18.51 -26.31
CA MET A 67 26.01 -19.93 -26.44
C MET A 67 27.42 -20.28 -25.96
N LYS A 68 28.44 -19.47 -26.30
CA LYS A 68 29.80 -19.68 -25.81
C LYS A 68 29.89 -19.62 -24.28
N ARG A 69 29.17 -18.68 -23.65
CA ARG A 69 29.05 -18.60 -22.19
C ARG A 69 28.28 -19.78 -21.61
N ALA A 70 27.24 -20.26 -22.30
CA ALA A 70 26.48 -21.43 -21.88
C ALA A 70 27.35 -22.69 -21.90
N ASP A 71 28.13 -22.89 -22.96
CA ASP A 71 29.06 -24.02 -23.07
C ASP A 71 30.15 -23.94 -21.99
N GLN A 72 30.66 -22.74 -21.68
CA GLN A 72 31.58 -22.53 -20.57
C GLN A 72 30.95 -22.88 -19.21
N ASN A 73 29.73 -22.41 -18.96
CA ASN A 73 28.99 -22.69 -17.72
C ASN A 73 28.62 -24.17 -17.60
N ALA A 74 28.28 -24.83 -18.71
CA ALA A 74 28.00 -26.26 -18.78
C ALA A 74 29.26 -27.08 -18.44
N LEU A 75 30.40 -26.77 -19.06
CA LEU A 75 31.67 -27.43 -18.75
C LEU A 75 32.04 -27.23 -17.27
N MET A 76 31.90 -26.01 -16.76
CA MET A 76 32.13 -25.70 -15.35
C MET A 76 31.23 -26.53 -14.44
N LEU A 77 29.94 -26.66 -14.76
CA LEU A 77 28.94 -27.33 -13.93
C LEU A 77 29.06 -28.86 -13.98
N TYR A 78 29.26 -29.45 -15.17
CA TYR A 78 29.36 -30.89 -15.35
C TYR A 78 30.68 -31.47 -14.84
N SER A 79 31.77 -30.68 -14.79
CA SER A 79 33.06 -31.14 -14.27
C SER A 79 33.14 -31.18 -12.75
N GLN A 80 32.19 -30.58 -12.02
CA GLN A 80 32.28 -30.50 -10.55
C GLN A 80 31.88 -31.79 -9.85
N GLN A 81 32.72 -32.18 -8.88
CA GLN A 81 32.42 -33.23 -7.92
C GLN A 81 31.44 -32.73 -6.85
N GLN A 82 30.71 -33.67 -6.25
CA GLN A 82 29.68 -33.36 -5.24
C GLN A 82 30.27 -32.72 -3.96
N ASP A 83 31.52 -33.02 -3.64
CA ASP A 83 32.20 -32.53 -2.43
C ASP A 83 32.61 -31.04 -2.52
N ASN A 84 32.61 -30.47 -3.72
CA ASN A 84 32.94 -29.07 -3.98
C ASN A 84 31.68 -28.19 -4.02
N VAL A 85 30.96 -28.13 -2.91
CA VAL A 85 29.67 -27.41 -2.79
C VAL A 85 29.79 -25.95 -3.20
N PHE A 86 30.90 -25.30 -2.88
CA PHE A 86 31.14 -23.89 -3.22
C PHE A 86 31.31 -23.62 -4.72
N ASP A 87 31.95 -24.53 -5.43
CA ASP A 87 32.16 -24.43 -6.88
C ASP A 87 30.85 -24.77 -7.60
N LEU A 88 30.16 -25.81 -7.12
CA LEU A 88 28.89 -26.26 -7.65
C LEU A 88 27.80 -25.20 -7.51
N THR A 89 27.67 -24.55 -6.34
CA THR A 89 26.70 -23.46 -6.13
C THR A 89 26.95 -22.25 -7.02
N TYR A 90 28.22 -21.91 -7.28
CA TYR A 90 28.57 -20.85 -8.22
C TYR A 90 28.21 -21.23 -9.65
N ALA A 91 28.54 -22.44 -10.07
CA ALA A 91 28.24 -22.92 -11.43
C ALA A 91 26.74 -23.03 -11.69
N CYS A 92 25.98 -23.54 -10.72
CA CYS A 92 24.52 -23.58 -10.79
C CYS A 92 23.94 -22.17 -10.91
N HIS A 93 24.48 -21.20 -10.16
CA HIS A 93 23.98 -19.82 -10.19
C HIS A 93 24.21 -19.14 -11.54
N GLU A 94 25.40 -19.27 -12.11
CA GLU A 94 25.70 -18.70 -13.42
C GLU A 94 24.86 -19.34 -14.52
N ALA A 95 24.62 -20.66 -14.43
CA ALA A 95 23.71 -21.38 -15.33
C ALA A 95 22.25 -20.90 -15.22
N THR A 96 21.69 -20.80 -14.01
CA THR A 96 20.30 -20.34 -13.83
C THR A 96 20.15 -18.88 -14.23
N LYS A 97 21.07 -18.00 -13.81
CA LYS A 97 21.07 -16.58 -14.15
C LYS A 97 21.09 -16.35 -15.66
N GLN A 98 21.94 -17.08 -16.37
CA GLN A 98 22.04 -16.95 -17.82
C GLN A 98 20.73 -17.29 -18.55
N TYR A 99 20.01 -18.32 -18.08
CA TYR A 99 18.69 -18.67 -18.63
C TYR A 99 17.66 -17.56 -18.39
N HIS A 100 17.61 -16.99 -17.19
CA HIS A 100 16.70 -15.89 -16.87
C HIS A 100 17.03 -14.61 -17.66
N ASP A 101 18.30 -14.27 -17.80
CA ASP A 101 18.76 -13.11 -18.58
C ASP A 101 18.44 -13.26 -20.07
N PHE A 102 18.50 -14.49 -20.60
CA PHE A 102 18.09 -14.78 -21.97
C PHE A 102 16.59 -14.57 -22.18
N HIS A 103 15.75 -15.09 -21.27
CA HIS A 103 14.30 -14.99 -21.40
C HIS A 103 13.78 -13.55 -21.19
N ARG A 104 14.38 -12.78 -20.26
CA ARG A 104 14.03 -11.36 -20.04
C ARG A 104 14.26 -10.49 -21.28
N ASN A 105 15.24 -10.85 -22.12
CA ASN A 105 15.63 -10.08 -23.31
C ASN A 105 15.06 -10.66 -24.61
N GLN A 106 14.08 -11.56 -24.54
CA GLN A 106 13.50 -12.19 -25.72
C GLN A 106 12.66 -11.20 -26.53
N LEU A 107 12.93 -11.13 -27.84
CA LEU A 107 12.14 -10.32 -28.77
C LEU A 107 10.96 -11.14 -29.33
N PRO A 108 9.80 -10.50 -29.59
CA PRO A 108 8.60 -11.20 -30.04
C PRO A 108 8.64 -11.52 -31.55
N PHE A 109 9.62 -12.32 -31.99
CA PHE A 109 9.83 -12.64 -33.41
C PHE A 109 8.63 -13.34 -34.07
N THR A 110 7.89 -14.14 -33.32
CA THR A 110 6.68 -14.83 -33.80
C THR A 110 5.62 -13.83 -34.26
N SER A 111 5.34 -12.82 -33.44
CA SER A 111 4.40 -11.75 -33.80
C SER A 111 4.84 -10.96 -35.05
N PHE A 112 6.15 -10.75 -35.22
CA PHE A 112 6.69 -10.08 -36.41
C PHE A 112 6.59 -10.94 -37.67
N LEU A 113 6.76 -12.26 -37.52
CA LEU A 113 6.60 -13.21 -38.60
C LEU A 113 5.13 -13.26 -39.05
N GLU A 114 4.18 -13.45 -38.12
CA GLU A 114 2.75 -13.47 -38.41
C GLU A 114 2.29 -12.20 -39.15
N LYS A 115 2.75 -11.02 -38.68
CA LYS A 115 2.46 -9.75 -39.36
C LYS A 115 3.05 -9.70 -40.78
N THR A 116 4.25 -10.22 -40.97
CA THR A 116 4.90 -10.23 -42.29
C THR A 116 4.21 -11.21 -43.23
N GLU A 117 3.82 -12.38 -42.75
CA GLU A 117 3.09 -13.38 -43.53
C GLU A 117 1.68 -12.89 -43.92
N GLY A 118 0.98 -12.20 -43.02
CA GLY A 118 -0.28 -11.53 -43.36
C GLY A 118 -0.12 -10.47 -44.46
N GLU A 119 0.97 -9.70 -44.43
CA GLU A 119 1.30 -8.75 -45.50
C GLU A 119 1.62 -9.44 -46.82
N ILE A 120 2.33 -10.58 -46.81
CA ILE A 120 2.61 -11.38 -48.02
C ILE A 120 1.29 -11.82 -48.68
N VAL A 121 0.36 -12.37 -47.90
CA VAL A 121 -0.97 -12.79 -48.40
C VAL A 121 -1.75 -11.61 -48.98
N ARG A 122 -1.66 -10.43 -48.36
CA ARG A 122 -2.27 -9.20 -48.87
C ARG A 122 -1.70 -8.82 -50.24
N TYR A 123 -0.37 -8.87 -50.39
CA TYR A 123 0.29 -8.55 -51.66
C TYR A 123 0.07 -9.62 -52.73
N ASP A 124 -0.05 -10.91 -52.37
CA ASP A 124 -0.46 -11.98 -53.30
C ASP A 124 -1.84 -11.70 -53.88
N SER A 125 -2.78 -11.32 -53.03
CA SER A 125 -4.15 -10.93 -53.45
C SER A 125 -4.13 -9.71 -54.38
N LEU A 126 -3.33 -8.68 -54.04
CA LEU A 126 -3.16 -7.49 -54.87
C LEU A 126 -2.55 -7.81 -56.24
N ILE A 127 -1.51 -8.65 -56.29
CA ILE A 127 -0.83 -9.07 -57.52
C ILE A 127 -1.80 -9.85 -58.42
N ASN A 128 -2.53 -10.82 -57.86
CA ASN A 128 -3.51 -11.61 -58.60
C ASN A 128 -4.61 -10.71 -59.19
N HIS A 129 -5.10 -9.73 -58.41
CA HIS A 129 -6.09 -8.78 -58.89
C HIS A 129 -5.54 -7.90 -60.02
N LEU A 130 -4.35 -7.30 -59.85
CA LEU A 130 -3.70 -6.49 -60.89
C LEU A 130 -3.47 -7.30 -62.18
N GLN A 131 -3.07 -8.57 -62.07
CA GLN A 131 -2.92 -9.48 -63.22
C GLN A 131 -4.24 -9.76 -63.94
N GLY A 132 -5.35 -9.83 -63.21
CA GLY A 132 -6.68 -10.08 -63.75
C GLY A 132 -7.32 -8.89 -64.48
N ILE A 133 -6.82 -7.65 -64.30
CA ILE A 133 -7.36 -6.47 -64.98
C ILE A 133 -7.08 -6.57 -66.49
N PRO A 134 -8.12 -6.60 -67.36
CA PRO A 134 -7.93 -6.70 -68.80
C PRO A 134 -7.39 -5.39 -69.37
N THR A 135 -6.27 -5.45 -70.08
CA THR A 135 -5.61 -4.26 -70.67
C THR A 135 -6.37 -3.67 -71.85
N ARG A 136 -7.30 -4.42 -72.46
CA ARG A 136 -8.09 -4.01 -73.64
C ARG A 136 -9.07 -2.88 -73.36
N ILE A 137 -9.46 -2.69 -72.10
CA ILE A 137 -10.43 -1.67 -71.66
C ILE A 137 -9.76 -0.41 -71.08
N MET A 138 -8.43 -0.30 -71.17
CA MET A 138 -7.66 0.77 -70.53
C MET A 138 -6.99 1.69 -71.53
N THR A 139 -6.78 2.95 -71.16
CA THR A 139 -5.90 3.86 -71.90
C THR A 139 -4.43 3.44 -71.74
N LYS A 140 -3.56 4.00 -72.59
CA LYS A 140 -2.09 3.80 -72.49
C LYS A 140 -1.55 4.22 -71.12
N TYR A 141 -2.13 5.25 -70.49
CA TYR A 141 -1.76 5.71 -69.15
C TYR A 141 -2.15 4.69 -68.07
N GLY A 142 -3.38 4.17 -68.13
CA GLY A 142 -3.86 3.14 -67.22
C GLY A 142 -3.04 1.84 -67.31
N ALA A 143 -2.77 1.36 -68.53
CA ALA A 143 -1.98 0.15 -68.75
C ALA A 143 -0.55 0.26 -68.20
N GLN A 144 0.12 1.40 -68.43
CA GLN A 144 1.47 1.65 -67.89
C GLN A 144 1.51 1.70 -66.36
N ASN A 145 0.50 2.32 -65.72
CA ASN A 145 0.41 2.37 -64.27
C ASN A 145 0.11 1.00 -63.67
N ARG A 146 -0.77 0.22 -64.29
CA ARG A 146 -1.08 -1.17 -63.90
C ARG A 146 0.18 -2.05 -63.95
N ASP A 147 0.93 -2.01 -65.04
CA ASP A 147 2.17 -2.80 -65.18
C ASP A 147 3.25 -2.33 -64.19
N SER A 148 3.36 -1.02 -63.95
CA SER A 148 4.26 -0.46 -62.93
C SER A 148 3.87 -0.92 -61.52
N CYS A 149 2.59 -0.86 -61.15
CA CYS A 149 2.07 -1.35 -59.87
C CYS A 149 2.35 -2.83 -59.71
N LEU A 150 2.17 -3.64 -60.76
CA LEU A 150 2.43 -5.07 -60.75
C LEU A 150 3.92 -5.37 -60.47
N VAL A 151 4.84 -4.66 -61.12
CA VAL A 151 6.28 -4.82 -60.88
C VAL A 151 6.66 -4.41 -59.45
N ILE A 152 6.15 -3.27 -58.97
CA ILE A 152 6.46 -2.79 -57.61
C ILE A 152 5.87 -3.72 -56.55
N ALA A 153 4.62 -4.18 -56.72
CA ALA A 153 3.96 -5.11 -55.81
C ALA A 153 4.70 -6.45 -55.73
N LYS A 154 5.15 -7.01 -56.87
CA LYS A 154 6.00 -8.22 -56.91
C LYS A 154 7.32 -8.00 -56.16
N SER A 155 7.98 -6.86 -56.37
CA SER A 155 9.23 -6.52 -55.66
C SER A 155 9.02 -6.37 -54.14
N ILE A 156 7.92 -5.77 -53.70
CA ILE A 156 7.57 -5.67 -52.28
C ILE A 156 7.33 -7.06 -51.69
N ARG A 157 6.54 -7.90 -52.36
CA ARG A 157 6.27 -9.28 -51.96
C ARG A 157 7.56 -10.08 -51.79
N GLU A 158 8.46 -10.04 -52.77
CA GLU A 158 9.77 -10.70 -52.69
C GLU A 158 10.60 -10.22 -51.48
N LYS A 159 10.62 -8.91 -51.21
CA LYS A 159 11.31 -8.36 -50.02
C LYS A 159 10.65 -8.77 -48.70
N LEU A 160 9.32 -8.93 -48.68
CA LEU A 160 8.60 -9.43 -47.52
C LEU A 160 8.88 -10.91 -47.28
N GLU A 161 8.99 -11.73 -48.34
CA GLU A 161 9.38 -13.15 -48.23
C GLU A 161 10.83 -13.31 -47.75
N ASP A 162 11.77 -12.50 -48.25
CA ASP A 162 13.15 -12.46 -47.74
C ASP A 162 13.18 -12.10 -46.23
N ASN A 163 12.34 -11.16 -45.81
CA ASN A 163 12.17 -10.81 -44.40
C ASN A 163 11.56 -11.95 -43.58
N ALA A 164 10.51 -12.62 -44.10
CA ALA A 164 9.88 -13.76 -43.43
C ALA A 164 10.87 -14.92 -43.27
N SER A 165 11.63 -15.27 -44.31
CA SER A 165 12.65 -16.31 -44.25
C SER A 165 13.76 -15.98 -43.23
N THR A 166 14.20 -14.71 -43.16
CA THR A 166 15.16 -14.24 -42.15
C THR A 166 14.59 -14.36 -40.74
N LEU A 167 13.33 -14.01 -40.53
CA LEU A 167 12.65 -14.15 -39.24
C LEU A 167 12.52 -15.63 -38.83
N ARG A 168 12.10 -16.52 -39.73
CA ARG A 168 12.04 -17.97 -39.49
C ARG A 168 13.40 -18.51 -39.06
N ARG A 169 14.49 -18.12 -39.74
CA ARG A 169 15.87 -18.50 -39.36
C ARG A 169 16.26 -17.98 -37.98
N ASN A 170 15.92 -16.73 -37.66
CA ASN A 170 16.21 -16.17 -36.34
C ASN A 170 15.45 -16.90 -35.24
N ILE A 171 14.16 -17.18 -35.44
CA ILE A 171 13.34 -17.97 -34.52
C ILE A 171 14.01 -19.33 -34.27
N TYR A 172 14.40 -20.04 -35.33
CA TYR A 172 15.10 -21.32 -35.22
C TYR A 172 16.38 -21.23 -34.37
N LEU A 173 17.23 -20.23 -34.61
CA LEU A 173 18.46 -20.02 -33.83
C LEU A 173 18.17 -19.69 -32.36
N TYR A 174 17.16 -18.86 -32.11
CA TYR A 174 16.72 -18.52 -30.75
C TYR A 174 16.21 -19.74 -30.01
N THR A 175 15.29 -20.51 -30.60
CA THR A 175 14.73 -21.72 -30.00
C THR A 175 15.82 -22.76 -29.70
N LYS A 176 16.82 -22.90 -30.59
CA LYS A 176 17.95 -23.80 -30.33
C LYS A 176 18.81 -23.34 -29.15
N ALA A 177 19.07 -22.04 -29.03
CA ALA A 177 19.79 -21.48 -27.89
C ALA A 177 18.96 -21.62 -26.59
N GLU A 178 17.66 -21.38 -26.66
CA GLU A 178 16.72 -21.54 -25.55
C GLU A 178 16.70 -22.97 -25.02
N ASN A 179 16.55 -23.97 -25.89
CA ASN A 179 16.54 -25.38 -25.50
C ASN A 179 17.84 -25.77 -24.79
N ARG A 180 19.01 -25.35 -25.30
CA ARG A 180 20.30 -25.61 -24.63
C ARG A 180 20.39 -24.94 -23.26
N LEU A 181 19.98 -23.68 -23.15
CA LEU A 181 19.99 -22.97 -21.87
C LEU A 181 18.99 -23.58 -20.89
N LYS A 182 17.85 -24.08 -21.38
CA LYS A 182 16.84 -24.78 -20.59
C LYS A 182 17.40 -26.07 -20.00
N GLU A 183 18.02 -26.93 -20.81
CA GLU A 183 18.68 -28.16 -20.35
C GLU A 183 19.73 -27.86 -19.27
N LEU A 184 20.56 -26.84 -19.50
CA LEU A 184 21.57 -26.40 -18.54
C LEU A 184 20.93 -25.92 -17.22
N ASN A 185 19.86 -25.12 -17.31
CA ASN A 185 19.11 -24.64 -16.15
C ASN A 185 18.39 -25.77 -15.39
N GLU A 186 17.82 -26.75 -16.09
CA GLU A 186 17.20 -27.93 -15.48
C GLU A 186 18.22 -28.75 -14.69
N TYR A 187 19.40 -28.99 -15.27
CA TYR A 187 20.48 -29.68 -14.57
C TYR A 187 21.00 -28.87 -13.37
N ALA A 188 21.17 -27.55 -13.52
CA ALA A 188 21.57 -26.68 -12.41
C ALA A 188 20.55 -26.72 -11.26
N ASN A 189 19.25 -26.72 -11.56
CA ASN A 189 18.20 -26.84 -10.55
C ASN A 189 18.19 -28.21 -9.87
N LYS A 190 18.44 -29.30 -10.63
CA LYS A 190 18.64 -30.63 -10.04
C LYS A 190 19.81 -30.64 -9.04
N ARG A 191 20.96 -30.09 -9.44
CA ARG A 191 22.15 -29.98 -8.58
C ARG A 191 21.90 -29.09 -7.36
N TYR A 192 21.13 -28.01 -7.51
CA TYR A 192 20.71 -27.20 -6.36
C TYR A 192 19.91 -28.00 -5.34
N ASN A 193 18.99 -28.88 -5.79
CA ASN A 193 18.22 -29.73 -4.88
C ASN A 193 19.13 -30.73 -4.15
N GLU A 194 20.13 -31.30 -4.83
CA GLU A 194 21.14 -32.17 -4.20
C GLU A 194 21.95 -31.41 -3.14
N ILE A 195 22.38 -30.18 -3.43
CA ILE A 195 23.07 -29.30 -2.46
C ILE A 195 22.18 -29.02 -1.25
N GLN A 196 20.90 -28.71 -1.47
CA GLN A 196 19.93 -28.50 -0.40
C GLN A 196 19.80 -29.74 0.49
N GLN A 197 19.69 -30.93 -0.10
CA GLN A 197 19.64 -32.17 0.67
C GLN A 197 20.92 -32.36 1.50
N ASN A 198 22.10 -32.09 0.95
CA ASN A 198 23.36 -32.25 1.69
C ASN A 198 23.58 -31.17 2.77
N ILE A 199 23.06 -29.96 2.61
CA ILE A 199 23.19 -28.90 3.63
C ILE A 199 22.19 -29.13 4.78
N PHE A 200 20.95 -29.53 4.48
CA PHE A 200 19.85 -29.49 5.45
C PHE A 200 19.35 -30.87 5.90
N ILE A 201 19.64 -31.96 5.19
CA ILE A 201 19.05 -33.29 5.43
C ILE A 201 20.12 -34.35 5.66
N ASN A 202 21.08 -34.49 4.74
CA ASN A 202 22.16 -35.47 4.81
C ASN A 202 23.38 -34.81 5.46
N GLY A 203 23.49 -34.89 6.78
CA GLY A 203 24.70 -34.45 7.49
C GLY A 203 25.92 -35.25 7.05
N GLY A 204 27.10 -34.63 7.12
CA GLY A 204 28.38 -35.35 6.99
C GLY A 204 28.67 -36.19 8.23
N ASP A 205 29.87 -36.79 8.27
CA ASP A 205 30.35 -37.48 9.47
C ASP A 205 30.38 -36.55 10.69
N SER A 206 29.96 -37.07 11.84
CA SER A 206 30.10 -36.38 13.12
C SER A 206 31.56 -35.98 13.35
N TYR A 207 31.80 -34.81 13.94
CA TYR A 207 33.16 -34.31 14.16
C TYR A 207 34.04 -35.28 14.99
N PRO A 208 33.54 -35.99 16.02
CA PRO A 208 34.32 -36.99 16.73
C PRO A 208 34.76 -38.19 15.86
N THR A 209 33.90 -38.67 14.96
CA THR A 209 34.25 -39.77 14.04
C THR A 209 35.23 -39.30 12.95
N LEU A 210 35.14 -38.02 12.58
CA LEU A 210 36.09 -37.37 11.68
C LEU A 210 37.50 -37.30 12.29
N ILE A 211 37.61 -36.95 13.59
CA ILE A 211 38.88 -36.95 14.32
C ILE A 211 39.47 -38.36 14.47
N GLN A 212 38.64 -39.37 14.73
CA GLN A 212 39.11 -40.76 14.87
C GLN A 212 39.78 -41.27 13.58
N ASN A 213 39.32 -40.82 12.41
CA ASN A 213 39.87 -41.16 11.10
C ASN A 213 40.77 -40.06 10.51
N LEU A 214 41.29 -39.16 11.34
CA LEU A 214 42.00 -37.94 10.90
C LEU A 214 43.19 -38.26 9.99
N SER A 215 43.99 -39.28 10.30
CA SER A 215 45.18 -39.62 9.51
C SER A 215 44.84 -39.96 8.06
N ARG A 216 43.86 -40.84 7.85
CA ARG A 216 43.40 -41.25 6.52
C ARG A 216 42.75 -40.09 5.75
N ARG A 217 41.89 -39.31 6.43
CA ARG A 217 41.22 -38.14 5.83
C ARG A 217 42.20 -37.02 5.50
N TRP A 218 43.24 -36.82 6.32
CA TRP A 218 44.28 -35.81 6.09
C TRP A 218 45.09 -36.11 4.82
N GLN A 219 45.42 -37.38 4.58
CA GLN A 219 46.07 -37.81 3.32
C GLN A 219 45.15 -37.58 2.11
N GLN A 220 43.90 -38.04 2.17
CA GLN A 220 42.92 -37.83 1.10
C GLN A 220 42.65 -36.35 0.82
N MET A 221 42.58 -35.54 1.87
CA MET A 221 42.42 -34.10 1.79
C MET A 221 43.66 -33.44 1.17
N GLY A 222 44.86 -33.85 1.56
CA GLY A 222 46.11 -33.39 0.95
C GLY A 222 46.16 -33.67 -0.54
N ASP A 223 45.75 -34.87 -0.96
CA ASP A 223 45.66 -35.23 -2.38
C ASP A 223 44.60 -34.43 -3.13
N ASN A 224 43.43 -34.19 -2.53
CA ASN A 224 42.36 -33.38 -3.13
C ASN A 224 42.74 -31.89 -3.23
N LEU A 225 43.39 -31.34 -2.21
CA LEU A 225 43.93 -29.98 -2.22
C LEU A 225 45.02 -29.83 -3.28
N ARG A 226 45.91 -30.82 -3.37
CA ARG A 226 46.93 -30.84 -4.42
C ARG A 226 46.26 -30.89 -5.79
N LYS A 227 45.32 -31.80 -6.06
CA LYS A 227 44.57 -31.82 -7.33
C LYS A 227 43.86 -30.50 -7.65
N LYS A 228 43.31 -29.81 -6.66
CA LYS A 228 42.57 -28.55 -6.85
C LYS A 228 43.47 -27.35 -7.12
N TYR A 229 44.58 -27.22 -6.38
CA TYR A 229 45.46 -26.04 -6.43
C TYR A 229 46.79 -26.27 -7.17
N SER A 230 47.17 -27.52 -7.46
CA SER A 230 48.32 -27.84 -8.30
C SER A 230 47.90 -27.78 -9.76
N PHE A 231 48.29 -26.71 -10.45
CA PHE A 231 48.19 -26.62 -11.90
C PHE A 231 49.55 -26.90 -12.53
N ASN A 232 49.54 -27.66 -13.64
CA ASN A 232 50.68 -27.70 -14.57
C ASN A 232 50.97 -26.27 -15.04
N ALA A 233 52.24 -25.88 -15.03
CA ALA A 233 52.73 -24.53 -15.36
C ALA A 233 52.31 -23.99 -16.76
N ASN A 234 51.65 -24.79 -17.60
CA ASN A 234 51.25 -24.43 -18.96
C ASN A 234 49.82 -23.88 -19.09
N ALA A 235 48.99 -23.91 -18.04
CA ALA A 235 47.62 -23.39 -18.07
C ALA A 235 47.50 -22.11 -17.22
N ASN A 236 47.36 -20.95 -17.87
CA ASN A 236 47.14 -19.64 -17.22
C ASN A 236 45.74 -19.56 -16.58
N SER A 237 45.53 -20.29 -15.47
CA SER A 237 44.28 -20.27 -14.70
C SER A 237 44.17 -19.01 -13.86
N GLN A 238 43.03 -18.32 -13.92
CA GLN A 238 42.70 -17.18 -13.06
C GLN A 238 42.46 -17.57 -11.59
N TRP A 239 42.44 -18.88 -11.31
CA TRP A 239 42.20 -19.47 -9.99
C TRP A 239 43.45 -20.17 -9.43
N SER A 240 44.63 -19.86 -9.98
CA SER A 240 45.89 -20.42 -9.47
C SER A 240 46.18 -19.90 -8.05
N ALA A 241 46.95 -20.68 -7.29
CA ALA A 241 47.39 -20.28 -5.95
C ALA A 241 48.14 -18.93 -5.95
N GLU A 242 48.81 -18.58 -7.05
CA GLU A 242 49.52 -17.30 -7.23
C GLU A 242 48.55 -16.12 -7.24
N TRP A 243 47.46 -16.19 -8.01
CA TRP A 243 46.43 -15.15 -8.05
C TRP A 243 45.69 -15.02 -6.73
N ILE A 244 45.38 -16.15 -6.07
CA ILE A 244 44.75 -16.15 -4.75
C ILE A 244 45.67 -15.48 -3.72
N PHE A 245 46.95 -15.87 -3.67
CA PHE A 245 47.92 -15.28 -2.75
C PHE A 245 48.16 -13.79 -3.03
N GLY A 246 48.34 -13.41 -4.29
CA GLY A 246 48.47 -12.02 -4.71
C GLY A 246 47.26 -11.16 -4.34
N MET A 247 46.05 -11.73 -4.42
CA MET A 247 44.83 -11.06 -3.97
C MET A 247 44.81 -10.86 -2.45
N PHE A 248 45.17 -11.86 -1.63
CA PHE A 248 45.26 -11.67 -0.17
C PHE A 248 46.29 -10.62 0.22
N LEU A 249 47.45 -10.61 -0.45
CA LEU A 249 48.47 -9.58 -0.25
C LEU A 249 47.94 -8.19 -0.67
N GLY A 250 47.24 -8.11 -1.79
CA GLY A 250 46.57 -6.90 -2.25
C GLY A 250 45.49 -6.40 -1.29
N ILE A 251 44.67 -7.29 -0.74
CA ILE A 251 43.66 -6.96 0.29
C ILE A 251 44.35 -6.36 1.52
N LEU A 252 45.40 -7.01 2.01
CA LEU A 252 46.17 -6.53 3.17
C LEU A 252 46.79 -5.16 2.89
N PHE A 253 47.36 -4.97 1.69
CA PHE A 253 47.85 -3.68 1.24
C PHE A 253 46.74 -2.62 1.21
N TYR A 254 45.58 -2.89 0.63
CA TYR A 254 44.46 -1.94 0.57
C TYR A 254 43.88 -1.62 1.95
N VAL A 255 43.87 -2.56 2.89
CA VAL A 255 43.50 -2.30 4.29
C VAL A 255 44.51 -1.34 4.93
N ILE A 256 45.81 -1.56 4.73
CA ILE A 256 46.86 -0.67 5.25
C ILE A 256 46.73 0.73 4.64
N VAL A 257 46.54 0.82 3.33
CA VAL A 257 46.32 2.09 2.62
C VAL A 257 45.09 2.82 3.17
N ALA A 258 43.96 2.11 3.36
CA ALA A 258 42.76 2.68 3.97
C ALA A 258 43.03 3.22 5.39
N ILE A 259 43.78 2.49 6.22
CA ILE A 259 44.17 2.94 7.57
C ILE A 259 45.02 4.21 7.50
N ILE A 260 46.07 4.24 6.65
CA ILE A 260 46.96 5.38 6.51
C ILE A 260 46.20 6.62 6.01
N LEU A 261 45.37 6.48 4.98
CA LEU A 261 44.57 7.57 4.41
C LEU A 261 43.65 8.19 5.47
N ASN A 262 42.97 7.38 6.27
CA ASN A 262 42.10 7.90 7.33
C ASN A 262 42.89 8.54 8.46
N LEU A 263 44.02 7.97 8.88
CA LEU A 263 44.89 8.58 9.88
C LEU A 263 45.41 9.95 9.43
N LEU A 264 45.78 10.10 8.17
CA LEU A 264 46.19 11.38 7.58
C LEU A 264 45.01 12.37 7.51
N PHE A 265 43.82 11.92 7.10
CA PHE A 265 42.61 12.74 7.07
C PHE A 265 42.29 13.33 8.46
N PHE A 266 42.30 12.51 9.51
CA PHE A 266 42.02 12.98 10.87
C PHE A 266 43.14 13.87 11.45
N LYS A 267 44.37 13.76 10.93
CA LYS A 267 45.50 14.59 11.35
C LYS A 267 45.49 15.97 10.68
N PHE A 268 45.23 16.02 9.37
CA PHE A 268 45.42 17.24 8.55
C PHE A 268 44.12 17.91 8.10
N ALA A 269 43.05 17.16 7.80
CA ALA A 269 41.85 17.71 7.17
C ALA A 269 40.74 18.08 8.17
N LEU A 270 40.70 17.46 9.37
CA LEU A 270 39.61 17.69 10.32
C LEU A 270 39.80 19.03 11.09
N PRO A 271 38.89 20.01 10.96
CA PRO A 271 38.98 21.27 11.68
C PRO A 271 38.91 21.09 13.19
N ASN A 272 39.64 21.89 13.96
CA ASN A 272 39.66 21.81 15.43
C ASN A 272 38.27 21.99 16.08
N LYS A 273 37.31 22.63 15.39
CA LYS A 273 35.91 22.77 15.83
C LYS A 273 35.17 21.43 16.03
N PHE A 274 35.60 20.34 15.39
CA PHE A 274 34.97 19.02 15.51
C PHE A 274 35.63 18.11 16.57
N LYS A 275 36.73 18.55 17.21
CA LYS A 275 37.48 17.77 18.21
C LYS A 275 36.92 17.92 19.64
N THR A 276 35.62 17.67 19.81
CA THR A 276 34.96 17.67 21.13
C THR A 276 35.52 16.57 22.04
N GLU A 277 35.41 16.69 23.36
CA GLU A 277 35.84 15.65 24.31
C GLU A 277 35.15 14.29 24.05
N GLU A 278 33.89 14.31 23.63
CA GLU A 278 33.20 13.09 23.22
C GLU A 278 33.82 12.47 21.96
N PHE A 279 34.21 13.29 20.98
CA PHE A 279 34.87 12.84 19.76
C PHE A 279 36.21 12.14 20.07
N LYS A 280 37.00 12.66 21.01
CA LYS A 280 38.27 12.04 21.44
C LYS A 280 38.03 10.65 22.03
N LYS A 281 37.00 10.47 22.86
CA LYS A 281 36.63 9.17 23.43
C LYS A 281 36.14 8.17 22.35
N LYS A 282 35.49 8.65 21.29
CA LYS A 282 35.00 7.82 20.16
C LYS A 282 36.01 7.60 19.03
N ARG A 283 37.19 8.25 19.08
CA ARG A 283 38.16 8.34 17.98
C ARG A 283 38.49 6.99 17.32
N SER A 284 38.80 5.96 18.10
CA SER A 284 39.16 4.65 17.53
C SER A 284 38.02 4.02 16.73
N CYS A 285 36.79 4.11 17.20
CA CYS A 285 35.62 3.60 16.49
C CYS A 285 35.32 4.41 15.21
N ILE A 286 35.49 5.73 15.27
CA ILE A 286 35.35 6.61 14.10
C ILE A 286 36.38 6.26 13.02
N ILE A 287 37.65 6.07 13.42
CA ILE A 287 38.71 5.66 12.49
C ILE A 287 38.35 4.30 11.90
N MET A 288 37.97 3.31 12.70
CA MET A 288 37.58 1.99 12.18
C MET A 288 36.40 2.04 11.21
N ALA A 289 35.36 2.85 11.51
CA ALA A 289 34.19 2.97 10.64
C ALA A 289 34.55 3.62 9.31
N THR A 290 35.35 4.68 9.34
CA THR A 290 35.81 5.40 8.15
C THR A 290 36.80 4.58 7.34
N THR A 291 37.72 3.81 7.97
CA THR A 291 38.61 2.87 7.27
C THR A 291 37.84 1.78 6.55
N THR A 292 36.77 1.27 7.18
CA THR A 292 35.92 0.25 6.56
C THR A 292 35.19 0.80 5.33
N PHE A 293 34.68 2.03 5.43
CA PHE A 293 34.03 2.70 4.31
C PHE A 293 35.01 2.98 3.15
N THR A 294 36.20 3.50 3.44
CA THR A 294 37.23 3.72 2.42
C THR A 294 37.70 2.40 1.80
N PHE A 295 37.80 1.33 2.58
CA PHE A 295 38.16 0.01 2.06
C PHE A 295 37.08 -0.51 1.10
N ALA A 296 35.79 -0.34 1.43
CA ALA A 296 34.70 -0.67 0.51
C ALA A 296 34.76 0.12 -0.81
N ILE A 297 35.11 1.41 -0.76
CA ILE A 297 35.29 2.24 -1.96
C ILE A 297 36.46 1.74 -2.81
N ILE A 298 37.61 1.45 -2.18
CA ILE A 298 38.79 0.92 -2.88
C ILE A 298 38.44 -0.41 -3.57
N GLN A 299 37.75 -1.32 -2.89
CA GLN A 299 37.30 -2.58 -3.50
C GLN A 299 36.29 -2.33 -4.64
N GLY A 300 35.41 -1.33 -4.53
CA GLY A 300 34.52 -0.92 -5.63
C GLY A 300 35.27 -0.41 -6.87
N LEU A 301 36.37 0.32 -6.68
CA LEU A 301 37.25 0.74 -7.78
C LEU A 301 37.95 -0.46 -8.43
N VAL A 302 38.43 -1.42 -7.64
CA VAL A 302 39.04 -2.66 -8.14
C VAL A 302 38.05 -3.44 -9.01
N ILE A 303 36.78 -3.53 -8.60
CA ILE A 303 35.72 -4.17 -9.40
C ILE A 303 35.55 -3.46 -10.76
N SER A 304 35.57 -2.13 -10.79
CA SER A 304 35.37 -1.36 -12.03
C SER A 304 36.55 -1.45 -13.00
N GLN A 305 37.76 -1.74 -12.51
CA GLN A 305 38.98 -1.77 -13.33
C GLN A 305 39.41 -3.19 -13.72
N SER A 306 38.95 -4.22 -13.00
CA SER A 306 39.34 -5.60 -13.23
C SER A 306 38.54 -6.22 -14.38
N SER A 307 39.25 -6.90 -15.29
CA SER A 307 38.65 -7.77 -16.32
C SER A 307 38.59 -9.24 -15.90
N GLN A 308 39.11 -9.58 -14.71
CA GLN A 308 39.18 -10.96 -14.22
C GLN A 308 37.97 -11.29 -13.33
N ASN A 309 37.26 -12.37 -13.66
CA ASN A 309 36.04 -12.77 -12.95
C ASN A 309 36.28 -13.14 -11.48
N PHE A 310 37.44 -13.74 -11.17
CA PHE A 310 37.81 -14.08 -9.80
C PHE A 310 37.93 -12.84 -8.90
N LEU A 311 38.69 -11.83 -9.35
CA LEU A 311 38.86 -10.56 -8.63
C LEU A 311 37.53 -9.85 -8.43
N ILE A 312 36.67 -9.82 -9.45
CA ILE A 312 35.34 -9.21 -9.36
C ILE A 312 34.50 -9.90 -8.27
N MET A 313 34.48 -11.24 -8.25
CA MET A 313 33.74 -12.01 -7.25
C MET A 313 34.27 -11.76 -5.83
N ALA A 314 35.58 -11.89 -5.63
CA ALA A 314 36.21 -11.76 -4.32
C ALA A 314 36.04 -10.34 -3.75
N SER A 315 36.29 -9.31 -4.57
CA SER A 315 36.06 -7.92 -4.17
C SER A 315 34.59 -7.64 -3.88
N SER A 316 33.64 -8.24 -4.60
CA SER A 316 32.21 -8.10 -4.30
C SER A 316 31.84 -8.62 -2.90
N LEU A 317 32.34 -9.81 -2.52
CA LEU A 317 32.11 -10.38 -1.19
C LEU A 317 32.77 -9.54 -0.09
N LEU A 318 33.96 -8.98 -0.34
CA LEU A 318 34.63 -8.08 0.60
C LEU A 318 33.90 -6.75 0.77
N VAL A 319 33.32 -6.19 -0.29
CA VAL A 319 32.47 -5.00 -0.21
C VAL A 319 31.26 -5.27 0.67
N GLU A 320 30.56 -6.40 0.47
CA GLU A 320 29.42 -6.79 1.30
C GLU A 320 29.80 -6.93 2.78
N TYR A 321 30.91 -7.62 3.06
CA TYR A 321 31.42 -7.72 4.43
C TYR A 321 31.80 -6.38 5.04
N SER A 322 32.43 -5.49 4.27
CA SER A 322 32.80 -4.15 4.71
C SER A 322 31.57 -3.32 5.05
N TRP A 323 30.49 -3.44 4.27
CA TRP A 323 29.23 -2.79 4.61
C TRP A 323 28.64 -3.28 5.93
N LEU A 324 28.64 -4.59 6.18
CA LEU A 324 28.16 -5.16 7.43
C LEU A 324 28.97 -4.64 8.63
N LEU A 325 30.30 -4.66 8.50
CA LEU A 325 31.20 -4.17 9.54
C LEU A 325 31.03 -2.66 9.76
N GLY A 326 30.87 -1.88 8.69
CA GLY A 326 30.60 -0.45 8.73
C GLY A 326 29.30 -0.13 9.46
N VAL A 327 28.22 -0.87 9.19
CA VAL A 327 26.92 -0.73 9.86
C VAL A 327 27.04 -0.98 11.37
N ILE A 328 27.74 -2.04 11.78
CA ILE A 328 27.95 -2.35 13.21
C ILE A 328 28.70 -1.19 13.89
N LEU A 329 29.79 -0.71 13.28
CA LEU A 329 30.60 0.37 13.85
C LEU A 329 29.85 1.72 13.91
N ILE A 330 29.11 2.08 12.86
CA ILE A 330 28.30 3.30 12.84
C ILE A 330 27.17 3.23 13.87
N SER A 331 26.52 2.07 14.01
CA SER A 331 25.50 1.86 15.04
C SER A 331 26.05 2.05 16.46
N LEU A 332 27.23 1.48 16.74
CA LEU A 332 27.94 1.66 18.01
C LEU A 332 28.28 3.14 18.27
N LEU A 333 28.74 3.87 17.25
CA LEU A 333 29.09 5.29 17.34
C LEU A 333 27.90 6.16 17.75
N LEU A 334 26.72 5.90 17.17
CA LEU A 334 25.51 6.69 17.39
C LEU A 334 24.77 6.34 18.68
N ARG A 335 24.79 5.08 19.10
CA ARG A 335 24.00 4.59 20.24
C ARG A 335 24.74 4.62 21.58
N VAL A 336 26.06 4.40 21.57
CA VAL A 336 26.85 4.15 22.78
C VAL A 336 27.63 5.40 23.22
N LYS A 337 27.72 5.64 24.54
CA LYS A 337 28.53 6.73 25.11
C LYS A 337 30.03 6.44 24.92
N GLY A 338 30.86 7.48 24.80
CA GLY A 338 32.29 7.32 24.48
C GLY A 338 33.08 6.36 25.38
N GLU A 339 32.75 6.29 26.68
CA GLU A 339 33.42 5.40 27.64
C GLU A 339 33.06 3.93 27.47
N GLN A 340 31.86 3.64 26.94
CA GLN A 340 31.33 2.29 26.78
C GLN A 340 31.72 1.65 25.44
N ILE A 341 32.25 2.44 24.48
CA ILE A 341 32.56 1.97 23.12
C ILE A 341 33.54 0.80 23.10
N LYS A 342 34.59 0.82 23.93
CA LYS A 342 35.59 -0.26 23.95
C LYS A 342 34.95 -1.58 24.39
N SER A 343 34.12 -1.53 25.42
CA SER A 343 33.37 -2.71 25.93
C SER A 343 32.36 -3.19 24.90
N ALA A 344 31.63 -2.27 24.25
CA ALA A 344 30.64 -2.60 23.24
C ALA A 344 31.28 -3.23 21.99
N PHE A 345 32.43 -2.72 21.50
CA PHE A 345 33.14 -3.33 20.38
C PHE A 345 33.61 -4.76 20.67
N ARG A 346 34.14 -5.01 21.89
CA ARG A 346 34.59 -6.35 22.30
C ARG A 346 33.46 -7.39 22.25
N ILE A 347 32.22 -6.99 22.53
CA ILE A 347 31.05 -7.88 22.45
C ILE A 347 30.77 -8.37 21.03
N TYR A 348 31.00 -7.53 20.02
CA TYR A 348 30.77 -7.89 18.62
C TYR A 348 32.02 -8.50 17.95
N ALA A 349 33.18 -8.47 18.61
CA ALA A 349 34.44 -8.93 18.03
C ALA A 349 34.47 -10.43 17.65
N PRO A 350 33.96 -11.38 18.46
CA PRO A 350 33.93 -12.80 18.08
C PRO A 350 33.07 -13.05 16.84
N LEU A 351 31.95 -12.33 16.75
CA LEU A 351 31.06 -12.39 15.59
C LEU A 351 31.71 -11.86 14.31
N ILE A 352 32.38 -10.71 14.41
CA ILE A 352 33.13 -10.10 13.30
C ILE A 352 34.25 -11.06 12.83
N ALA A 353 34.98 -11.67 13.77
CA ALA A 353 36.07 -12.59 13.48
C ALA A 353 35.59 -13.85 12.75
N VAL A 354 34.52 -14.50 13.22
CA VAL A 354 33.96 -15.67 12.52
C VAL A 354 33.43 -15.29 11.15
N GLY A 355 32.76 -14.14 11.01
CA GLY A 355 32.33 -13.63 9.71
C GLY A 355 33.49 -13.46 8.72
N PHE A 356 34.63 -12.92 9.18
CA PHE A 356 35.83 -12.79 8.37
C PHE A 356 36.40 -14.15 7.93
N VAL A 357 36.51 -15.10 8.86
CA VAL A 357 37.01 -16.45 8.58
C VAL A 357 36.13 -17.13 7.53
N VAL A 358 34.82 -17.10 7.70
CA VAL A 358 33.88 -17.75 6.78
C VAL A 358 33.94 -17.14 5.38
N ILE A 359 33.98 -15.80 5.28
CA ILE A 359 34.10 -15.13 3.99
C ILE A 359 35.46 -15.41 3.33
N GLY A 360 36.54 -15.47 4.12
CA GLY A 360 37.86 -15.91 3.65
C GLY A 360 37.82 -17.33 3.08
N CYS A 361 37.22 -18.28 3.79
CA CYS A 361 37.02 -19.65 3.31
C CYS A 361 36.22 -19.71 2.00
N ARG A 362 35.19 -18.85 1.87
CA ARG A 362 34.38 -18.75 0.65
C ARG A 362 35.16 -18.18 -0.53
N ILE A 363 35.94 -17.12 -0.32
CA ILE A 363 36.78 -16.49 -1.35
C ILE A 363 37.83 -17.47 -1.88
N ILE A 364 38.44 -18.26 -0.99
CA ILE A 364 39.45 -19.27 -1.36
C ILE A 364 38.80 -20.49 -2.05
N LEU A 365 37.47 -20.66 -1.96
CA LEU A 365 36.76 -21.87 -2.41
C LEU A 365 37.32 -23.14 -1.76
N ILE A 366 37.52 -23.09 -0.44
CA ILE A 366 38.05 -24.22 0.33
C ILE A 366 37.16 -25.47 0.16
N PRO A 367 37.71 -26.67 -0.10
CA PRO A 367 36.93 -27.91 -0.14
C PRO A 367 36.14 -28.18 1.14
N ASN A 368 34.96 -28.78 1.02
CA ASN A 368 34.07 -29.01 2.16
C ASN A 368 34.74 -29.83 3.29
N GLU A 369 35.55 -30.83 2.95
CA GLU A 369 36.31 -31.64 3.92
C GLU A 369 37.19 -30.78 4.84
N LEU A 370 37.85 -29.75 4.30
CA LEU A 370 38.71 -28.86 5.08
C LEU A 370 37.87 -27.91 5.95
N VAL A 371 36.71 -27.45 5.45
CA VAL A 371 35.76 -26.68 6.25
C VAL A 371 35.25 -27.51 7.43
N ASN A 372 34.92 -28.79 7.20
CA ASN A 372 34.43 -29.70 8.23
C ASN A 372 35.45 -29.96 9.34
N LEU A 373 36.73 -29.90 9.01
CA LEU A 373 37.82 -30.06 9.97
C LEU A 373 38.16 -28.77 10.73
N ILE A 374 38.31 -27.65 10.01
CA ILE A 374 38.83 -26.40 10.58
C ILE A 374 37.74 -25.60 11.32
N LEU A 375 36.50 -25.63 10.84
CA LEU A 375 35.49 -24.71 11.32
C LEU A 375 34.93 -25.05 12.72
N PRO A 376 34.59 -26.32 13.07
CA PRO A 376 34.09 -26.65 14.40
C PRO A 376 34.95 -26.14 15.57
N PRO A 377 36.30 -26.29 15.58
CA PRO A 377 37.13 -25.76 16.67
C PRO A 377 37.18 -24.22 16.68
N ILE A 378 37.13 -23.57 15.51
CA ILE A 378 37.04 -22.09 15.42
C ILE A 378 35.72 -21.60 16.03
N LEU A 379 34.60 -22.26 15.73
CA LEU A 379 33.30 -21.92 16.31
C LEU A 379 33.28 -22.11 17.81
N LEU A 380 33.87 -23.20 18.32
CA LEU A 380 34.00 -23.45 19.75
C LEU A 380 34.85 -22.35 20.42
N ALA A 381 36.01 -22.02 19.85
CA ALA A 381 36.87 -20.95 20.36
C ALA A 381 36.15 -19.60 20.41
N CYS A 382 35.40 -19.26 19.36
CA CYS A 382 34.64 -18.01 19.31
C CYS A 382 33.44 -18.01 20.27
N THR A 383 32.82 -19.16 20.51
CA THR A 383 31.75 -19.32 21.51
C THR A 383 32.29 -19.08 22.92
N ILE A 384 33.44 -19.67 23.26
CA ILE A 384 34.13 -19.45 24.53
C ILE A 384 34.55 -17.98 24.67
N TRP A 385 35.09 -17.40 23.59
CA TRP A 385 35.47 -15.98 23.56
C TRP A 385 34.25 -15.08 23.82
N GLN A 386 33.12 -15.34 23.16
CA GLN A 386 31.85 -14.64 23.36
C GLN A 386 31.38 -14.73 24.82
N TRP A 387 31.40 -15.94 25.40
CA TRP A 387 31.04 -16.17 26.81
C TRP A 387 31.90 -15.36 27.79
N ILE A 388 33.22 -15.39 27.61
CA ILE A 388 34.16 -14.65 28.47
C ILE A 388 33.91 -13.14 28.39
N VAL A 389 33.67 -12.61 27.19
CA VAL A 389 33.42 -11.18 26.99
C VAL A 389 32.11 -10.76 27.65
N ILE A 390 31.03 -11.54 27.50
CA ILE A 390 29.76 -11.28 28.16
C ILE A 390 29.97 -11.18 29.67
N ARG A 391 30.63 -12.17 30.29
CA ARG A 391 30.83 -12.19 31.75
C ARG A 391 31.62 -11.01 32.27
N ARG A 392 32.61 -10.51 31.51
CA ARG A 392 33.50 -9.41 31.92
C ARG A 392 32.93 -8.01 31.68
N HIS A 393 32.13 -7.81 30.64
CA HIS A 393 31.75 -6.47 30.17
C HIS A 393 30.25 -6.15 30.27
N ASN A 394 29.41 -7.08 30.75
CA ASN A 394 27.94 -6.93 30.78
C ASN A 394 27.44 -5.65 31.45
N GLN A 395 28.09 -5.22 32.54
CA GLN A 395 27.63 -4.09 33.36
C GLN A 395 27.82 -2.72 32.67
N ASN A 396 28.69 -2.63 31.66
CA ASN A 396 29.10 -1.38 31.04
C ASN A 396 28.40 -1.10 29.70
N ILE A 397 27.31 -1.80 29.38
CA ILE A 397 26.73 -1.85 28.03
C ILE A 397 25.20 -1.64 28.09
N PRO A 398 24.56 -1.01 27.08
CA PRO A 398 23.11 -0.80 27.08
C PRO A 398 22.31 -2.10 27.16
N ARG A 399 21.17 -2.10 27.88
CA ARG A 399 20.32 -3.28 28.10
C ARG A 399 19.90 -4.01 26.81
N SER A 400 19.66 -3.27 25.73
CA SER A 400 19.29 -3.87 24.44
C SER A 400 20.46 -4.61 23.77
N ASP A 401 21.72 -4.18 23.97
CA ASP A 401 22.89 -4.89 23.44
C ASP A 401 23.16 -6.16 24.24
N ILE A 402 22.91 -6.14 25.55
CA ILE A 402 22.99 -7.33 26.41
C ILE A 402 22.08 -8.43 25.85
N PHE A 403 20.83 -8.09 25.54
CA PHE A 403 19.86 -9.03 24.95
C PHE A 403 20.36 -9.63 23.63
N TYR A 404 20.84 -8.80 22.69
CA TYR A 404 21.39 -9.30 21.42
C TYR A 404 22.63 -10.17 21.60
N THR A 405 23.43 -9.89 22.62
CA THR A 405 24.64 -10.66 22.91
C THR A 405 24.32 -12.06 23.43
N TYR A 406 23.29 -12.20 24.28
CA TYR A 406 22.82 -13.51 24.72
C TYR A 406 22.18 -14.31 23.59
N ILE A 407 21.40 -13.68 22.71
CA ILE A 407 20.90 -14.38 21.51
C ILE A 407 22.06 -14.83 20.63
N SER A 408 23.07 -13.96 20.43
CA SER A 408 24.28 -14.33 19.68
C SER A 408 24.99 -15.54 20.28
N LEU A 409 25.09 -15.60 21.61
CA LEU A 409 25.66 -16.75 22.30
C LEU A 409 24.84 -18.04 22.07
N ILE A 410 23.51 -17.96 22.11
CA ILE A 410 22.63 -19.11 21.79
C ILE A 410 22.89 -19.60 20.36
N VAL A 411 22.93 -18.68 19.39
CA VAL A 411 23.25 -18.97 17.99
C VAL A 411 24.62 -19.64 17.87
N PHE A 412 25.65 -19.11 18.55
CA PHE A 412 26.99 -19.71 18.59
C PHE A 412 26.97 -21.15 19.13
N VAL A 413 26.31 -21.38 20.26
CA VAL A 413 26.17 -22.72 20.86
C VAL A 413 25.43 -23.66 19.91
N SER A 414 24.31 -23.24 19.33
CA SER A 414 23.56 -24.02 18.36
C SER A 414 24.42 -24.37 17.13
N SER A 415 25.21 -23.43 16.61
CA SER A 415 26.13 -23.68 15.50
C SER A 415 27.24 -24.64 15.85
N VAL A 416 27.82 -24.56 17.06
CA VAL A 416 28.81 -25.55 17.52
C VAL A 416 28.19 -26.93 17.55
N VAL A 417 27.00 -27.09 18.15
CA VAL A 417 26.30 -28.38 18.22
C VAL A 417 26.02 -28.93 16.82
N CYS A 418 25.46 -28.11 15.91
CA CYS A 418 25.21 -28.53 14.53
C CYS A 418 26.50 -28.96 13.82
N SER A 419 27.60 -28.21 14.00
CA SER A 419 28.89 -28.53 13.38
C SER A 419 29.49 -29.83 13.91
N PHE A 420 29.29 -30.15 15.19
CA PHE A 420 29.78 -31.39 15.81
C PHE A 420 28.99 -32.62 15.39
N ILE A 421 27.69 -32.47 15.10
CA ILE A 421 26.82 -33.56 14.60
C ILE A 421 27.12 -33.88 13.13
N GLY A 422 27.79 -33.00 12.39
CA GLY A 422 28.12 -33.19 10.97
C GLY A 422 27.42 -32.20 10.02
N TYR A 423 26.64 -31.24 10.54
CA TYR A 423 25.96 -30.18 9.78
C TYR A 423 26.76 -28.87 9.81
N THR A 424 28.01 -28.92 9.38
CA THR A 424 28.98 -27.81 9.40
C THR A 424 28.56 -26.65 8.48
N LEU A 425 28.13 -26.93 7.24
CA LEU A 425 27.65 -25.91 6.30
C LEU A 425 26.38 -25.23 6.80
N PHE A 426 25.47 -25.98 7.42
CA PHE A 426 24.29 -25.41 8.07
C PHE A 426 24.69 -24.51 9.25
N ALA A 427 25.66 -24.93 10.08
CA ALA A 427 26.18 -24.12 11.17
C ALA A 427 26.77 -22.78 10.69
N VAL A 428 27.49 -22.80 9.57
CA VAL A 428 27.99 -21.58 8.88
C VAL A 428 26.83 -20.68 8.46
N GLN A 429 25.84 -21.26 7.78
CA GLN A 429 24.69 -20.52 7.27
C GLN A 429 23.91 -19.84 8.41
N LEU A 430 23.75 -20.56 9.53
CA LEU A 430 23.08 -20.06 10.73
C LEU A 430 23.83 -18.86 11.35
N ILE A 431 25.16 -18.88 11.38
CA ILE A 431 25.97 -17.76 11.87
C ILE A 431 25.89 -16.57 10.93
N ILE A 432 26.08 -16.77 9.62
CA ILE A 432 26.00 -15.66 8.66
C ILE A 432 24.60 -15.05 8.70
N TRP A 433 23.55 -15.87 8.73
CA TRP A 433 22.19 -15.39 8.88
C TRP A 433 22.04 -14.52 10.13
N TRP A 434 22.55 -14.95 11.28
CA TRP A 434 22.51 -14.14 12.49
C TRP A 434 23.31 -12.84 12.37
N ILE A 435 24.49 -12.85 11.74
CA ILE A 435 25.27 -11.63 11.45
C ILE A 435 24.43 -10.66 10.61
N MET A 436 23.82 -11.14 9.53
CA MET A 436 22.96 -10.34 8.65
C MET A 436 21.71 -9.82 9.38
N GLN A 437 21.11 -10.63 10.25
CA GLN A 437 19.93 -10.23 11.03
C GLN A 437 20.30 -9.16 12.06
N LEU A 438 21.43 -9.33 12.74
CA LEU A 438 21.93 -8.39 13.73
C LEU A 438 22.28 -7.04 13.09
N THR A 439 22.91 -7.04 11.92
CA THR A 439 23.17 -5.79 11.17
C THR A 439 21.89 -5.07 10.77
N CYS A 440 20.86 -5.81 10.32
CA CYS A 440 19.54 -5.22 10.04
C CYS A 440 18.91 -4.61 11.30
N ILE A 441 18.89 -5.35 12.42
CA ILE A 441 18.35 -4.87 13.70
C ILE A 441 19.09 -3.62 14.18
N LEU A 442 20.43 -3.61 14.11
CA LEU A 442 21.26 -2.47 14.50
C LEU A 442 20.99 -1.24 13.61
N THR A 443 20.77 -1.45 12.31
CA THR A 443 20.41 -0.38 11.37
C THR A 443 19.04 0.23 11.71
N ILE A 444 18.04 -0.62 11.97
CA ILE A 444 16.68 -0.17 12.31
C ILE A 444 16.68 0.57 13.65
N ASN A 445 17.39 0.07 14.65
CA ASN A 445 17.56 0.75 15.94
C ASN A 445 18.27 2.09 15.79
N CYS A 446 19.29 2.16 14.94
CA CYS A 446 19.99 3.40 14.62
C CYS A 446 19.03 4.43 14.00
N LEU A 447 18.24 4.02 13.01
CA LEU A 447 17.25 4.89 12.37
C LEU A 447 16.16 5.35 13.34
N SER A 448 15.62 4.43 14.14
CA SER A 448 14.64 4.72 15.19
C SER A 448 15.17 5.74 16.21
N ARG A 449 16.42 5.57 16.66
CA ARG A 449 17.05 6.49 17.61
C ARG A 449 17.31 7.86 17.00
N TYR A 450 17.71 7.92 15.73
CA TYR A 450 17.87 9.18 15.01
C TYR A 450 16.55 9.94 14.92
N LEU A 451 15.45 9.24 14.57
CA LEU A 451 14.10 9.82 14.54
C LEU A 451 13.66 10.36 15.90
N GLU A 452 13.95 9.64 16.99
CA GLU A 452 13.63 10.09 18.36
C GLU A 452 14.39 11.38 18.73
N ILE A 453 15.68 11.48 18.38
CA ILE A 453 16.48 12.70 18.60
C ILE A 453 15.93 13.86 17.77
N TYR A 454 15.59 13.62 16.52
CA TYR A 454 14.97 14.61 15.64
C TYR A 454 13.63 15.12 16.22
N ALA A 455 12.79 14.20 16.71
CA ALA A 455 11.50 14.52 17.32
C ALA A 455 11.65 15.39 18.57
N LYS A 456 12.62 15.09 19.44
CA LYS A 456 12.94 15.91 20.62
C LYS A 456 13.43 17.30 20.25
N ARG A 457 14.35 17.41 19.27
CA ARG A 457 14.88 18.70 18.80
C ARG A 457 13.79 19.61 18.23
N LYS A 458 12.85 19.06 17.46
CA LYS A 458 11.76 19.82 16.84
C LYS A 458 10.49 19.91 17.70
N ARG A 459 10.54 19.39 18.94
CA ARG A 459 9.42 19.27 19.91
C ARG A 459 8.14 18.76 19.24
N LEU A 460 8.26 17.71 18.42
CA LEU A 460 7.15 17.20 17.62
C LEU A 460 6.00 16.67 18.47
N MET A 461 6.28 16.15 19.68
CA MET A 461 5.26 15.61 20.59
C MET A 461 4.22 16.65 21.05
N GLN A 462 4.54 17.96 20.97
CA GLN A 462 3.64 19.05 21.37
C GLN A 462 2.87 19.66 20.19
N LYS A 463 3.16 19.23 18.95
CA LYS A 463 2.56 19.80 17.74
C LYS A 463 1.31 19.01 17.33
N PRO A 464 0.30 19.68 16.75
CA PRO A 464 -0.90 19.01 16.26
C PRO A 464 -0.58 18.00 15.15
N ILE A 465 -1.48 17.03 14.97
CA ILE A 465 -1.23 15.89 14.09
C ILE A 465 -1.04 16.27 12.62
N THR A 466 -1.60 17.41 12.20
CA THR A 466 -1.41 18.01 10.87
C THR A 466 0.06 18.19 10.47
N LYS A 467 0.96 18.41 11.44
CA LYS A 467 2.40 18.59 11.20
C LYS A 467 3.24 17.36 11.59
N THR A 468 2.66 16.39 12.28
CA THR A 468 3.39 15.23 12.85
C THR A 468 2.96 13.89 12.24
N TRP A 469 1.93 13.85 11.40
CA TRP A 469 1.43 12.63 10.75
C TRP A 469 2.55 11.85 10.05
N ALA A 470 3.44 12.54 9.32
CA ALA A 470 4.55 11.92 8.60
C ALA A 470 5.58 11.30 9.55
N TYR A 471 5.87 11.96 10.68
CA TYR A 471 6.75 11.41 11.72
C TYR A 471 6.16 10.11 12.29
N TYR A 472 4.87 10.13 12.66
CA TYR A 472 4.21 8.95 13.20
C TYR A 472 4.05 7.83 12.18
N LEU A 473 3.90 8.15 10.89
CA LEU A 473 3.91 7.14 9.82
C LEU A 473 5.26 6.40 9.80
N VAL A 474 6.36 7.16 9.82
CA VAL A 474 7.68 6.54 9.82
C VAL A 474 7.92 5.76 11.12
N GLU A 475 7.67 6.36 12.28
CA GLU A 475 7.94 5.74 13.59
C GLU A 475 7.06 4.51 13.88
N LYS A 476 5.75 4.57 13.57
CA LYS A 476 4.78 3.53 13.94
C LYS A 476 4.47 2.54 12.82
N THR A 477 4.80 2.85 11.57
CA THR A 477 4.53 1.97 10.41
C THR A 477 5.82 1.54 9.73
N VAL A 478 6.64 2.48 9.25
CA VAL A 478 7.84 2.14 8.47
C VAL A 478 8.87 1.37 9.31
N ILE A 479 9.17 1.83 10.52
CA ILE A 479 10.16 1.17 11.39
C ILE A 479 9.77 -0.28 11.73
N PRO A 480 8.53 -0.59 12.17
CA PRO A 480 8.10 -1.97 12.36
C PRO A 480 8.07 -2.81 11.08
N ILE A 481 7.62 -2.24 9.95
CA ILE A 481 7.62 -2.94 8.64
C ILE A 481 9.06 -3.32 8.24
N LEU A 482 10.03 -2.41 8.40
CA LEU A 482 11.44 -2.73 8.22
C LEU A 482 11.89 -3.85 9.17
N GLY A 483 11.38 -3.89 10.40
CA GLY A 483 11.58 -4.99 11.34
C GLY A 483 11.10 -6.34 10.81
N VAL A 484 9.90 -6.41 10.24
CA VAL A 484 9.36 -7.64 9.63
C VAL A 484 10.20 -8.06 8.41
N HIS A 485 10.50 -7.11 7.53
CA HIS A 485 11.33 -7.36 6.34
C HIS A 485 12.77 -7.72 6.67
N SER A 486 13.29 -7.31 7.83
CA SER A 486 14.67 -7.60 8.24
C SER A 486 14.98 -9.10 8.24
N VAL A 487 14.02 -9.92 8.66
CA VAL A 487 14.18 -11.38 8.73
C VAL A 487 14.30 -11.99 7.34
N MET A 488 13.44 -11.59 6.41
CA MET A 488 13.52 -12.09 5.03
C MET A 488 14.78 -11.59 4.32
N LEU A 489 15.12 -10.30 4.51
CA LEU A 489 16.30 -9.69 3.91
C LEU A 489 17.59 -10.33 4.43
N SER A 490 17.68 -10.62 5.74
CA SER A 490 18.87 -11.24 6.33
C SER A 490 19.08 -12.67 5.86
N ILE A 491 18.01 -13.46 5.72
CA ILE A 491 18.08 -14.81 5.14
C ILE A 491 18.51 -14.71 3.66
N TYR A 492 17.94 -13.79 2.90
CA TYR A 492 18.30 -13.57 1.51
C TYR A 492 19.76 -13.16 1.34
N TRP A 493 20.25 -12.21 2.13
CA TRP A 493 21.66 -11.80 2.13
C TRP A 493 22.60 -12.91 2.58
N ALA A 494 22.24 -13.69 3.59
CA ALA A 494 23.03 -14.84 3.99
C ALA A 494 23.09 -15.91 2.88
N ALA A 495 21.97 -16.16 2.19
CA ALA A 495 21.94 -17.06 1.04
C ALA A 495 22.78 -16.54 -0.14
N LYS A 496 22.89 -15.22 -0.31
CA LYS A 496 23.71 -14.59 -1.34
C LYS A 496 25.20 -14.90 -1.19
N VAL A 497 25.74 -14.95 0.04
CA VAL A 497 27.15 -15.31 0.30
C VAL A 497 27.51 -16.68 -0.31
N PHE A 498 26.54 -17.59 -0.39
CA PHE A 498 26.71 -18.93 -0.94
C PHE A 498 26.02 -19.16 -2.30
N ASN A 499 25.56 -18.10 -2.98
CA ASN A 499 24.83 -18.19 -4.26
C ASN A 499 23.59 -19.10 -4.21
N LEU A 500 22.87 -19.07 -3.07
CA LEU A 500 21.62 -19.80 -2.82
C LEU A 500 20.37 -18.88 -2.86
N THR A 501 20.47 -17.71 -3.50
CA THR A 501 19.39 -16.71 -3.54
C THR A 501 18.12 -17.23 -4.21
N ASP A 502 18.28 -17.98 -5.31
CA ASP A 502 17.14 -18.49 -6.09
C ASP A 502 16.34 -19.50 -5.25
N MET A 503 17.05 -20.36 -4.52
CA MET A 503 16.44 -21.28 -3.55
C MET A 503 15.70 -20.53 -2.44
N CYS A 504 16.30 -19.48 -1.88
CA CYS A 504 15.69 -18.66 -0.84
C CYS A 504 14.38 -18.00 -1.33
N ILE A 505 14.38 -17.42 -2.53
CA ILE A 505 13.17 -16.81 -3.11
C ILE A 505 12.09 -17.88 -3.34
N ARG A 506 12.46 -19.06 -3.86
CA ARG A 506 11.51 -20.18 -4.03
C ARG A 506 10.86 -20.57 -2.71
N ILE A 507 11.63 -20.67 -1.62
CA ILE A 507 11.09 -20.98 -0.29
C ILE A 507 10.13 -19.89 0.20
N PHE A 508 10.43 -18.60 -0.02
CA PHE A 508 9.56 -17.50 0.39
C PHE A 508 8.22 -17.45 -0.37
N MET A 509 8.25 -17.85 -1.65
CA MET A 509 7.08 -17.88 -2.51
C MET A 509 6.30 -19.19 -2.41
N TYR A 510 6.92 -20.26 -1.91
CA TYR A 510 6.29 -21.56 -1.77
C TYR A 510 5.05 -21.49 -0.87
N PRO A 511 3.87 -21.95 -1.33
CA PRO A 511 2.68 -22.04 -0.50
C PRO A 511 2.85 -23.20 0.47
N ILE A 512 3.19 -22.88 1.74
CA ILE A 512 3.31 -23.85 2.83
C ILE A 512 1.99 -24.60 3.02
N ILE A 513 0.88 -23.87 2.92
CA ILE A 513 -0.47 -24.43 2.89
C ILE A 513 -1.05 -24.10 1.52
N ASN A 514 -1.44 -25.13 0.77
CA ASN A 514 -2.06 -24.99 -0.55
C ASN A 514 -3.35 -25.81 -0.62
N MET A 515 -4.44 -25.24 -0.10
CA MET A 515 -5.80 -25.76 -0.22
C MET A 515 -6.59 -24.89 -1.18
N GLU A 516 -7.68 -25.41 -1.76
CA GLU A 516 -8.52 -24.71 -2.74
C GLU A 516 -9.00 -23.32 -2.26
N ASN A 517 -9.32 -23.21 -0.97
CA ASN A 517 -9.79 -21.98 -0.33
C ASN A 517 -8.76 -21.37 0.65
N LEU A 518 -7.51 -21.83 0.69
CA LEU A 518 -6.51 -21.30 1.61
C LEU A 518 -5.10 -21.50 1.06
N GLN A 519 -4.45 -20.38 0.70
CA GLN A 519 -3.05 -20.37 0.28
C GLN A 519 -2.21 -19.47 1.17
N VAL A 520 -1.35 -20.08 1.98
CA VAL A 520 -0.45 -19.37 2.88
C VAL A 520 1.00 -19.61 2.46
N SER A 521 1.69 -18.52 2.13
CA SER A 521 3.14 -18.48 1.90
C SER A 521 3.77 -17.47 2.85
N ILE A 522 5.10 -17.54 3.03
CA ILE A 522 5.85 -16.63 3.91
C ILE A 522 5.66 -15.18 3.44
N ILE A 523 5.71 -14.93 2.13
CA ILE A 523 5.51 -13.58 1.58
C ILE A 523 4.10 -13.05 1.85
N LYS A 524 3.06 -13.88 1.71
CA LYS A 524 1.66 -13.48 1.98
C LYS A 524 1.47 -13.16 3.46
N LEU A 525 2.05 -13.97 4.36
CA LEU A 525 2.04 -13.71 5.80
C LEU A 525 2.73 -12.39 6.15
N THR A 526 3.89 -12.11 5.56
CA THR A 526 4.60 -10.83 5.73
C THR A 526 3.76 -9.64 5.24
N MET A 527 3.07 -9.77 4.10
CA MET A 527 2.17 -8.73 3.59
C MET A 527 1.00 -8.44 4.56
N VAL A 528 0.41 -9.46 5.17
CA VAL A 528 -0.68 -9.30 6.16
C VAL A 528 -0.19 -8.60 7.43
N ILE A 529 1.00 -8.96 7.93
CA ILE A 529 1.63 -8.30 9.09
C ILE A 529 1.94 -6.83 8.77
N ASN A 530 2.47 -6.54 7.57
CA ASN A 530 2.73 -5.17 7.13
C ASN A 530 1.44 -4.35 7.05
N ALA A 531 0.38 -4.93 6.49
CA ALA A 531 -0.93 -4.30 6.43
C ALA A 531 -1.44 -4.00 7.85
N TRP A 532 -1.25 -4.87 8.83
CA TRP A 532 -1.66 -4.63 10.22
C TRP A 532 -1.05 -3.33 10.78
N PHE A 533 0.24 -3.08 10.57
CA PHE A 533 0.90 -1.84 10.99
C PHE A 533 0.37 -0.60 10.26
N LEU A 534 0.05 -0.75 8.97
CA LEU A 534 -0.52 0.32 8.16
C LEU A 534 -1.94 0.68 8.61
N PHE A 535 -2.84 -0.30 8.71
CA PHE A 535 -4.22 -0.08 9.16
C PHE A 535 -4.27 0.42 10.61
N ARG A 536 -3.38 -0.06 11.50
CA ARG A 536 -3.24 0.50 12.86
C ARG A 536 -2.90 1.99 12.84
N TYR A 537 -2.01 2.42 11.94
CA TYR A 537 -1.67 3.84 11.78
C TYR A 537 -2.84 4.64 11.20
N ILE A 538 -3.53 4.10 10.19
CA ILE A 538 -4.72 4.73 9.61
C ILE A 538 -5.79 4.94 10.68
N SER A 539 -6.07 3.94 11.52
CA SER A 539 -7.03 4.04 12.63
C SER A 539 -6.66 5.17 13.60
N LYS A 540 -5.42 5.18 14.09
CA LYS A 540 -4.96 6.19 15.06
C LYS A 540 -4.95 7.61 14.48
N THR A 541 -4.52 7.75 13.23
CA THR A 541 -4.40 9.05 12.57
C THR A 541 -5.77 9.63 12.25
N THR A 542 -6.68 8.81 11.72
CA THR A 542 -8.06 9.21 11.44
C THR A 542 -8.78 9.63 12.72
N LEU A 543 -8.61 8.88 13.82
CA LEU A 543 -9.19 9.24 15.11
C LEU A 543 -8.65 10.56 15.65
N ALA A 544 -7.35 10.80 15.52
CA ALA A 544 -6.73 12.04 15.98
C ALA A 544 -7.15 13.26 15.14
N PHE A 545 -7.34 13.10 13.83
CA PHE A 545 -7.94 14.15 12.98
C PHE A 545 -9.39 14.42 13.36
N LEU A 546 -10.17 13.36 13.61
CA LEU A 546 -11.56 13.49 14.02
C LEU A 546 -11.70 14.21 15.37
N ARG A 547 -10.86 13.85 16.35
CA ARG A 547 -10.79 14.52 17.65
C ARG A 547 -10.50 16.00 17.50
N MET A 548 -9.50 16.36 16.71
CA MET A 548 -9.17 17.77 16.44
C MET A 548 -10.36 18.52 15.81
N HIS A 549 -11.08 17.88 14.88
CA HIS A 549 -12.27 18.49 14.27
C HIS A 549 -13.40 18.72 15.28
N TYR A 550 -13.64 17.76 16.19
CA TYR A 550 -14.67 17.90 17.23
C TYR A 550 -14.29 18.93 18.30
N GLU A 551 -13.04 18.98 18.73
CA GLU A 551 -12.54 20.00 19.68
C GLU A 551 -12.70 21.42 19.12
N ILE A 552 -12.57 21.62 17.81
CA ILE A 552 -12.77 22.94 17.17
C ILE A 552 -14.25 23.28 17.00
N SER A 553 -15.09 22.30 16.66
CA SER A 553 -16.48 22.55 16.31
C SER A 553 -17.38 22.69 17.53
N ASP A 554 -17.21 21.85 18.56
CA ASP A 554 -18.01 21.89 19.78
C ASP A 554 -17.29 21.18 20.95
N PRO A 555 -16.58 21.94 21.81
CA PRO A 555 -15.79 21.38 22.92
C PRO A 555 -16.64 20.64 23.95
N SER A 556 -17.90 21.04 24.12
CA SER A 556 -18.78 20.52 25.18
C SER A 556 -19.20 19.07 24.94
N THR A 557 -19.35 18.67 23.67
CA THR A 557 -19.74 17.31 23.26
C THR A 557 -18.61 16.51 22.61
N ALA A 558 -17.41 17.09 22.49
CA ALA A 558 -16.27 16.48 21.79
C ALA A 558 -15.89 15.10 22.36
N ALA A 559 -15.88 14.94 23.68
CA ALA A 559 -15.50 13.67 24.32
C ALA A 559 -16.47 12.52 23.96
N SER A 560 -17.78 12.78 23.99
CA SER A 560 -18.80 11.79 23.64
C SER A 560 -18.73 11.43 22.14
N LYS A 561 -18.55 12.43 21.28
CA LYS A 561 -18.39 12.24 19.83
C LYS A 561 -17.08 11.49 19.48
N GLU A 562 -16.01 11.71 20.23
CA GLU A 562 -14.73 10.99 20.08
C GLU A 562 -14.89 9.50 20.39
N VAL A 563 -15.55 9.14 21.48
CA VAL A 563 -15.78 7.73 21.85
C VAL A 563 -16.60 7.00 20.80
N MET A 564 -17.69 7.62 20.32
CA MET A 564 -18.50 7.06 19.23
C MET A 564 -17.70 6.91 17.93
N GLY A 565 -16.99 7.96 17.52
CA GLY A 565 -16.16 7.96 16.31
C GLY A 565 -15.05 6.91 16.36
N ARG A 566 -14.45 6.68 17.54
CA ARG A 566 -13.44 5.63 17.74
C ARG A 566 -13.97 4.26 17.41
N ASN A 567 -15.14 3.89 17.95
CA ASN A 567 -15.70 2.55 17.75
C ASN A 567 -16.02 2.31 16.26
N VAL A 568 -16.66 3.29 15.60
CA VAL A 568 -17.01 3.19 14.18
C VAL A 568 -15.76 3.08 13.30
N ILE A 569 -14.77 3.95 13.50
CA ILE A 569 -13.52 3.93 12.73
C ILE A 569 -12.77 2.61 12.97
N GLN A 570 -12.72 2.11 14.21
CA GLN A 570 -12.04 0.85 14.51
C GLN A 570 -12.72 -0.34 13.81
N VAL A 571 -14.05 -0.42 13.82
CA VAL A 571 -14.79 -1.47 13.11
C VAL A 571 -14.52 -1.41 11.60
N LEU A 572 -14.60 -0.22 10.99
CA LEU A 572 -14.34 -0.05 9.56
C LEU A 572 -12.89 -0.40 9.18
N VAL A 573 -11.91 0.11 9.94
CA VAL A 573 -10.49 -0.09 9.65
C VAL A 573 -10.05 -1.53 9.87
N TRP A 574 -10.45 -2.17 10.98
CA TRP A 574 -10.13 -3.57 11.24
C TRP A 574 -10.91 -4.52 10.36
N GLY A 575 -12.16 -4.19 10.00
CA GLY A 575 -12.94 -4.90 8.99
C GLY A 575 -12.25 -4.87 7.62
N ALA A 576 -11.78 -3.70 7.18
CA ALA A 576 -11.02 -3.57 5.94
C ALA A 576 -9.70 -4.35 5.96
N TRP A 577 -8.96 -4.33 7.07
CA TRP A 577 -7.76 -5.16 7.23
C TRP A 577 -8.07 -6.65 7.16
N LEU A 578 -9.15 -7.10 7.80
CA LEU A 578 -9.60 -8.49 7.75
C LEU A 578 -9.94 -8.91 6.32
N MET A 579 -10.73 -8.10 5.59
CA MET A 579 -11.06 -8.36 4.18
C MET A 579 -9.81 -8.44 3.30
N PHE A 580 -8.88 -7.50 3.49
CA PHE A 580 -7.59 -7.50 2.79
C PHE A 580 -6.78 -8.78 3.07
N SER A 581 -6.71 -9.21 4.33
CA SER A 581 -6.01 -10.43 4.76
C SER A 581 -6.61 -11.69 4.14
N LEU A 582 -7.94 -11.83 4.18
CA LEU A 582 -8.65 -12.98 3.61
C LEU A 582 -8.47 -13.06 2.09
N SER A 583 -8.52 -11.91 1.40
CA SER A 583 -8.27 -11.82 -0.04
C SER A 583 -6.85 -12.27 -0.41
N LEU A 584 -5.83 -11.82 0.34
CA LEU A 584 -4.44 -12.27 0.11
C LEU A 584 -4.29 -13.79 0.26
N PHE A 585 -4.95 -14.38 1.25
CA PHE A 585 -4.94 -15.83 1.48
C PHE A 585 -5.85 -16.63 0.54
N HIS A 586 -6.56 -15.96 -0.39
CA HIS A 586 -7.50 -16.59 -1.32
C HIS A 586 -8.63 -17.36 -0.60
N ILE A 587 -9.04 -16.86 0.57
CA ILE A 587 -10.18 -17.42 1.31
C ILE A 587 -11.47 -16.96 0.64
N SER A 588 -12.38 -17.91 0.38
CA SER A 588 -13.67 -17.60 -0.22
C SER A 588 -14.47 -16.64 0.68
N LEU A 589 -14.86 -15.50 0.10
CA LEU A 589 -15.64 -14.47 0.80
C LEU A 589 -17.14 -14.79 0.85
N ALA A 590 -17.59 -15.89 0.24
CA ALA A 590 -19.01 -16.22 0.08
C ALA A 590 -19.75 -16.36 1.42
N TRP A 591 -19.16 -17.07 2.40
CA TRP A 591 -19.76 -17.23 3.72
C TRP A 591 -19.82 -15.90 4.49
N LEU A 592 -18.79 -15.05 4.34
CA LEU A 592 -18.77 -13.71 4.92
C LEU A 592 -19.79 -12.79 4.29
N LEU A 593 -20.00 -12.87 2.97
CA LEU A 593 -21.05 -12.13 2.29
C LEU A 593 -22.44 -12.56 2.77
N ALA A 594 -22.67 -13.86 3.01
CA ALA A 594 -23.92 -14.35 3.59
C ALA A 594 -24.16 -13.81 5.00
N ILE A 595 -23.17 -13.89 5.89
CA ILE A 595 -23.26 -13.34 7.26
C ILE A 595 -23.42 -11.81 7.22
N SER A 596 -22.68 -11.12 6.36
CA SER A 596 -22.75 -9.66 6.20
C SER A 596 -24.10 -9.23 5.67
N GLY A 597 -24.71 -10.00 4.76
CA GLY A 597 -26.08 -9.77 4.28
C GLY A 597 -27.12 -9.90 5.39
N GLY A 598 -27.00 -10.93 6.23
CA GLY A 598 -27.85 -11.10 7.42
C GLY A 598 -27.67 -9.98 8.44
N LEU A 599 -26.43 -9.63 8.78
CA LEU A 599 -26.11 -8.53 9.70
C LEU A 599 -26.60 -7.18 9.17
N SER A 600 -26.39 -6.89 7.88
CA SER A 600 -26.87 -5.65 7.24
C SER A 600 -28.38 -5.55 7.31
N THR A 601 -29.09 -6.66 7.11
CA THR A 601 -30.55 -6.72 7.23
C THR A 601 -30.99 -6.45 8.68
N GLY A 602 -30.34 -7.08 9.66
CA GLY A 602 -30.61 -6.85 11.08
C GLY A 602 -30.35 -5.41 11.53
N ILE A 603 -29.22 -4.82 11.12
CA ILE A 603 -28.89 -3.42 11.38
C ILE A 603 -29.90 -2.48 10.71
N GLY A 604 -30.32 -2.79 9.48
CA GLY A 604 -31.35 -2.05 8.76
C GLY A 604 -32.68 -2.03 9.50
N PHE A 605 -33.14 -3.18 9.99
CA PHE A 605 -34.34 -3.27 10.80
C PHE A 605 -34.22 -2.53 12.14
N ALA A 606 -33.10 -2.68 12.84
CA ALA A 606 -32.86 -1.98 14.11
C ALA A 606 -32.76 -0.45 13.95
N SER A 607 -32.29 0.02 12.79
CA SER A 607 -32.14 1.44 12.49
C SER A 607 -33.38 2.07 11.85
N LYS A 608 -34.44 1.29 11.61
CA LYS A 608 -35.66 1.74 10.92
C LYS A 608 -36.23 3.02 11.54
N ASP A 609 -36.48 3.00 12.85
CA ASP A 609 -37.11 4.12 13.56
C ASP A 609 -36.22 5.37 13.56
N ILE A 610 -34.90 5.20 13.58
CA ILE A 610 -33.93 6.30 13.53
C ILE A 610 -33.99 6.98 12.15
N ILE A 611 -33.97 6.19 11.08
CA ILE A 611 -34.04 6.68 9.70
C ILE A 611 -35.38 7.39 9.47
N GLU A 612 -36.47 6.83 9.99
CA GLU A 612 -37.81 7.42 9.92
C GLU A 612 -37.84 8.81 10.59
N ASN A 613 -37.27 8.94 11.79
CA ASN A 613 -37.14 10.24 12.46
C ASN A 613 -36.32 11.26 11.66
N ILE A 614 -35.21 10.83 11.06
CA ILE A 614 -34.36 11.71 10.21
C ILE A 614 -35.12 12.18 8.97
N TYR A 615 -35.84 11.29 8.31
CA TYR A 615 -36.63 11.62 7.13
C TYR A 615 -37.73 12.64 7.45
N TYR A 616 -38.48 12.41 8.54
CA TYR A 616 -39.49 13.39 8.98
C TYR A 616 -38.87 14.69 9.47
N GLY A 617 -37.70 14.65 10.12
CA GLY A 617 -36.96 15.86 10.48
C GLY A 617 -36.59 16.71 9.28
N ALA A 618 -36.04 16.09 8.23
CA ALA A 618 -35.72 16.78 6.98
C ALA A 618 -36.99 17.36 6.31
N SER A 619 -38.10 16.61 6.33
CA SER A 619 -39.40 17.06 5.80
C SER A 619 -39.97 18.26 6.58
N LEU A 620 -39.82 18.27 7.91
CA LEU A 620 -40.23 19.40 8.76
C LEU A 620 -39.38 20.64 8.46
N MET A 621 -38.05 20.49 8.42
CA MET A 621 -37.11 21.56 8.06
C MET A 621 -37.35 22.12 6.66
N ALA A 622 -37.82 21.30 5.71
CA ALA A 622 -38.16 21.72 4.35
C ALA A 622 -39.35 22.70 4.26
N GLY A 623 -40.01 23.00 5.39
CA GLY A 623 -40.93 24.14 5.49
C GLY A 623 -42.37 23.79 5.83
N ARG A 624 -42.65 22.59 6.37
CA ARG A 624 -43.99 22.27 6.90
C ARG A 624 -44.29 23.01 8.20
N ILE A 625 -43.28 23.15 9.06
CA ILE A 625 -43.32 23.90 10.31
C ILE A 625 -42.07 24.80 10.33
N LYS A 626 -42.23 26.04 10.80
CA LYS A 626 -41.10 26.96 10.96
C LYS A 626 -40.77 27.15 12.44
N VAL A 627 -39.49 27.42 12.72
CA VAL A 627 -39.07 27.89 14.04
C VAL A 627 -39.80 29.20 14.33
N GLY A 628 -40.47 29.25 15.47
CA GLY A 628 -41.35 30.36 15.87
C GLY A 628 -42.85 30.13 15.65
N ASP A 629 -43.26 29.10 14.89
CA ASP A 629 -44.67 28.75 14.75
C ASP A 629 -45.27 28.27 16.08
N TRP A 630 -46.54 28.59 16.32
CA TRP A 630 -47.33 27.99 17.40
C TRP A 630 -48.04 26.75 16.90
N ILE A 631 -47.81 25.62 17.59
CA ILE A 631 -48.43 24.35 17.27
C ILE A 631 -49.12 23.76 18.49
N ASP A 632 -50.21 23.03 18.24
CA ASP A 632 -50.94 22.23 19.23
C ASP A 632 -50.77 20.75 18.86
N VAL A 633 -50.18 19.99 19.79
CA VAL A 633 -49.88 18.57 19.66
C VAL A 633 -50.51 17.84 20.85
N ASP A 634 -51.52 17.01 20.60
CA ASP A 634 -52.27 16.27 21.63
C ASP A 634 -52.81 17.15 22.79
N GLY A 635 -53.19 18.41 22.51
CA GLY A 635 -53.71 19.34 23.51
C GLY A 635 -52.65 20.20 24.21
N THR A 636 -51.36 19.94 23.94
CA THR A 636 -50.25 20.75 24.44
C THR A 636 -49.89 21.82 23.40
N MET A 637 -50.21 23.08 23.72
CA MET A 637 -49.87 24.23 22.89
C MET A 637 -48.48 24.77 23.24
N GLY A 638 -47.63 24.91 22.23
CA GLY A 638 -46.28 25.45 22.41
C GLY A 638 -45.71 26.10 21.16
N LYS A 639 -44.67 26.91 21.37
CA LYS A 639 -43.91 27.59 20.32
C LYS A 639 -42.72 26.73 19.91
N VAL A 640 -42.50 26.56 18.61
CA VAL A 640 -41.36 25.79 18.10
C VAL A 640 -40.07 26.55 18.32
N VAL A 641 -39.17 26.00 19.14
CA VAL A 641 -37.86 26.61 19.48
C VAL A 641 -36.78 26.18 18.50
N SER A 642 -36.71 24.87 18.21
CA SER A 642 -35.74 24.34 17.25
C SER A 642 -36.24 23.03 16.64
N ILE A 643 -35.83 22.81 15.40
CA ILE A 643 -36.09 21.56 14.67
C ILE A 643 -34.73 20.94 14.41
N SER A 644 -34.49 19.75 14.96
CA SER A 644 -33.29 18.93 14.73
C SER A 644 -33.64 17.74 13.82
N TYR A 645 -32.63 17.01 13.35
CA TYR A 645 -32.87 15.85 12.47
C TYR A 645 -33.73 14.77 13.14
N THR A 646 -33.60 14.57 14.45
CA THR A 646 -34.31 13.49 15.16
C THR A 646 -35.50 13.96 15.99
N SER A 647 -35.53 15.23 16.40
CA SER A 647 -36.56 15.77 17.29
C SER A 647 -36.87 17.24 17.00
N THR A 648 -38.09 17.64 17.37
CA THR A 648 -38.57 19.01 17.36
C THR A 648 -38.82 19.45 18.80
N ILE A 649 -38.25 20.58 19.20
CA ILE A 649 -38.35 21.13 20.54
C ILE A 649 -39.39 22.25 20.53
N ILE A 650 -40.39 22.12 21.40
CA ILE A 650 -41.39 23.18 21.65
C ILE A 650 -41.29 23.69 23.08
N GLU A 651 -41.58 24.97 23.25
CA GLU A 651 -41.72 25.62 24.55
C GLU A 651 -43.22 25.82 24.82
N SER A 652 -43.72 25.17 25.87
CA SER A 652 -45.11 25.28 26.33
C SER A 652 -45.42 26.70 26.81
N MET A 653 -46.69 27.10 26.79
CA MET A 653 -47.17 28.34 27.43
C MET A 653 -46.82 28.43 28.92
N GLN A 654 -46.56 27.30 29.56
CA GLN A 654 -46.18 27.19 30.97
C GLN A 654 -44.65 27.29 31.21
N GLY A 655 -43.85 27.42 30.14
CA GLY A 655 -42.39 27.53 30.21
C GLY A 655 -41.64 26.18 30.17
N GLU A 656 -42.34 25.07 29.97
CA GLU A 656 -41.74 23.74 29.84
C GLU A 656 -41.15 23.52 28.45
N VAL A 657 -39.97 22.90 28.38
CA VAL A 657 -39.34 22.52 27.10
C VAL A 657 -39.62 21.05 26.81
N ILE A 658 -40.38 20.79 25.75
CA ILE A 658 -40.84 19.45 25.38
C ILE A 658 -40.20 19.05 24.05
N GLY A 659 -39.52 17.91 24.04
CA GLY A 659 -38.91 17.32 22.85
C GLY A 659 -39.77 16.23 22.25
N PHE A 660 -40.34 16.45 21.07
CA PHE A 660 -41.04 15.42 20.31
C PHE A 660 -40.10 14.75 19.32
N GLN A 661 -40.13 13.42 19.25
CA GLN A 661 -39.52 12.71 18.13
C GLN A 661 -40.23 13.09 16.83
N ASN A 662 -39.49 13.36 15.76
CA ASN A 662 -40.07 13.86 14.51
C ASN A 662 -41.09 12.88 13.91
N ALA A 663 -40.85 11.58 14.01
CA ALA A 663 -41.80 10.55 13.58
C ALA A 663 -43.09 10.58 14.41
N GLN A 664 -43.00 10.79 15.72
CA GLN A 664 -44.18 10.90 16.57
C GLN A 664 -44.99 12.16 16.28
N LEU A 665 -44.31 13.30 16.07
CA LEU A 665 -44.96 14.56 15.70
C LEU A 665 -45.66 14.49 14.34
N PHE A 666 -45.12 13.71 13.41
CA PHE A 666 -45.69 13.56 12.08
C PHE A 666 -46.85 12.54 12.05
N THR A 667 -46.73 11.45 12.81
CA THR A 667 -47.77 10.42 12.93
C THR A 667 -48.97 10.94 13.72
N LYS A 668 -48.73 11.78 14.73
CA LYS A 668 -49.79 12.45 15.48
C LYS A 668 -50.25 13.68 14.69
N ASN A 669 -51.56 13.85 14.53
CA ASN A 669 -52.09 15.05 13.87
C ASN A 669 -51.74 16.29 14.72
N TYR A 670 -50.94 17.21 14.19
CA TYR A 670 -50.66 18.50 14.83
C TYR A 670 -51.46 19.62 14.15
N LYS A 671 -51.82 20.65 14.91
CA LYS A 671 -52.47 21.85 14.38
C LYS A 671 -51.47 23.00 14.38
N ASN A 672 -51.20 23.60 13.22
CA ASN A 672 -50.41 24.83 13.14
C ASN A 672 -51.34 26.04 13.25
N LEU A 673 -51.19 26.81 14.32
CA LEU A 673 -52.08 27.92 14.67
C LEU A 673 -51.64 29.23 14.00
N THR A 674 -50.39 29.33 13.54
CA THR A 674 -49.82 30.57 12.99
C THR A 674 -49.86 30.62 11.45
N ARG A 675 -49.88 29.46 10.78
CA ARG A 675 -49.65 29.36 9.33
C ARG A 675 -50.76 29.92 8.42
N ASN A 676 -51.99 30.08 8.92
CA ASN A 676 -53.07 30.66 8.13
C ASN A 676 -53.01 32.19 8.15
N HIS A 677 -53.44 32.81 9.24
CA HIS A 677 -53.46 34.27 9.44
C HIS A 677 -53.25 34.65 10.92
N GLY A 678 -52.68 33.76 11.76
CA GLY A 678 -52.43 33.99 13.19
C GLY A 678 -53.66 33.96 14.11
N TYR A 679 -54.85 34.26 13.59
CA TYR A 679 -56.10 34.22 14.35
C TYR A 679 -56.76 32.83 14.33
N VAL A 680 -57.26 32.39 15.49
CA VAL A 680 -58.06 31.17 15.67
C VAL A 680 -59.45 31.54 16.17
N MET A 681 -60.45 30.76 15.79
CA MET A 681 -61.81 30.98 16.24
C MET A 681 -61.97 30.53 17.70
N ALA A 682 -62.19 31.49 18.59
CA ALA A 682 -62.55 31.25 19.98
C ALA A 682 -64.07 31.34 20.18
N SER A 683 -64.52 30.62 21.19
CA SER A 683 -65.91 30.51 21.58
C SER A 683 -66.05 30.99 23.00
N VAL A 684 -66.89 32.00 23.22
CA VAL A 684 -67.20 32.52 24.55
C VAL A 684 -68.66 32.21 24.86
N PRO A 685 -68.94 31.19 25.69
CA PRO A 685 -70.30 30.83 26.06
C PRO A 685 -70.84 31.79 27.14
N PHE A 686 -72.11 32.16 27.05
CA PHE A 686 -72.85 32.89 28.09
C PHE A 686 -74.34 32.54 28.03
N GLY A 687 -75.08 32.74 29.12
CA GLY A 687 -76.51 32.38 29.20
C GLY A 687 -77.37 33.54 29.69
N VAL A 688 -78.61 33.62 29.21
CA VAL A 688 -79.61 34.62 29.62
C VAL A 688 -80.93 33.96 30.02
N ALA A 689 -81.76 34.67 30.80
CA ALA A 689 -83.01 34.14 31.32
C ALA A 689 -84.04 33.90 30.22
N TYR A 690 -84.85 32.84 30.36
CA TYR A 690 -86.00 32.61 29.49
C TYR A 690 -86.96 33.80 29.50
N GLY A 691 -87.49 34.14 28.33
CA GLY A 691 -88.32 35.33 28.13
C GLY A 691 -87.56 36.57 27.65
N SER A 692 -86.22 36.55 27.64
CA SER A 692 -85.40 37.62 27.06
C SER A 692 -85.54 37.68 25.52
N ASN A 693 -85.53 38.88 24.95
CA ASN A 693 -85.56 39.06 23.49
C ASN A 693 -84.23 38.65 22.85
N LEU A 694 -84.15 37.41 22.34
CA LEU A 694 -82.90 36.81 21.85
C LEU A 694 -82.21 37.62 20.75
N LYS A 695 -82.98 38.27 19.86
CA LYS A 695 -82.42 39.09 18.77
C LYS A 695 -81.74 40.34 19.31
N GLU A 696 -82.35 40.95 20.33
CA GLU A 696 -81.86 42.15 20.97
C GLU A 696 -80.60 41.87 21.79
N VAL A 697 -80.58 40.77 22.55
CA VAL A 697 -79.39 40.28 23.27
C VAL A 697 -78.23 40.03 22.30
N ALA A 698 -78.48 39.33 21.19
CA ALA A 698 -77.45 39.03 20.20
C ALA A 698 -76.84 40.31 19.60
N ASN A 699 -77.67 41.23 19.11
CA ASN A 699 -77.21 42.48 18.49
C ASN A 699 -76.44 43.35 19.47
N MET A 700 -76.92 43.48 20.70
CA MET A 700 -76.29 44.30 21.74
C MET A 700 -74.91 43.76 22.13
N VAL A 701 -74.80 42.45 22.34
CA VAL A 701 -73.52 41.81 22.68
C VAL A 701 -72.54 41.89 21.50
N GLU A 702 -73.01 41.68 20.27
CA GLU A 702 -72.20 41.88 19.06
C GLU A 702 -71.69 43.33 18.96
N GLU A 703 -72.55 44.32 19.20
CA GLU A 703 -72.19 45.73 19.11
C GLU A 703 -71.19 46.13 20.21
N ALA A 704 -71.42 45.71 21.46
CA ALA A 704 -70.52 46.01 22.57
C ALA A 704 -69.11 45.44 22.36
N VAL A 705 -69.03 44.19 21.90
CA VAL A 705 -67.75 43.52 21.63
C VAL A 705 -67.04 44.15 20.43
N ASN A 706 -67.76 44.44 19.35
CA ASN A 706 -67.16 45.09 18.17
C ASN A 706 -66.72 46.54 18.46
N ARG A 707 -67.36 47.24 19.40
CA ARG A 707 -66.99 48.59 19.85
C ARG A 707 -65.72 48.62 20.70
N MET A 708 -65.45 47.56 21.47
CA MET A 708 -64.29 47.47 22.37
C MET A 708 -62.93 47.50 21.65
N ARG A 709 -62.86 47.20 20.34
CA ARG A 709 -61.63 47.17 19.52
C ARG A 709 -60.40 46.60 20.25
N HIS A 710 -60.48 45.35 20.70
CA HIS A 710 -59.39 44.67 21.39
C HIS A 710 -58.20 44.40 20.45
N GLN A 711 -56.97 44.70 20.89
CA GLN A 711 -55.74 44.57 20.09
C GLN A 711 -55.41 43.15 19.55
N TYR A 712 -56.10 42.13 20.03
CA TYR A 712 -55.86 40.72 19.69
C TYR A 712 -57.04 40.09 18.95
N LEU A 713 -58.05 40.88 18.59
CA LEU A 713 -59.13 40.47 17.70
C LEU A 713 -58.73 40.70 16.26
N ASP A 714 -59.23 39.85 15.36
CA ASP A 714 -59.10 40.04 13.92
C ASP A 714 -59.89 41.30 13.51
N PRO A 715 -59.24 42.33 12.93
CA PRO A 715 -59.91 43.56 12.55
C PRO A 715 -60.88 43.39 11.36
N GLU A 716 -60.72 42.33 10.56
CA GLU A 716 -61.55 42.09 9.37
C GLU A 716 -62.79 41.23 9.66
N LYS A 717 -62.80 40.48 10.77
CA LYS A 717 -63.87 39.54 11.13
C LYS A 717 -64.61 39.99 12.38
N GLN A 718 -65.86 40.39 12.20
CA GLN A 718 -66.73 40.82 13.29
C GLN A 718 -67.11 39.66 14.22
N ALA A 719 -67.31 39.98 15.50
CA ALA A 719 -67.85 39.06 16.48
C ALA A 719 -69.30 38.70 16.11
N LYS A 720 -69.64 37.42 16.21
CA LYS A 720 -71.01 36.94 15.92
C LYS A 720 -71.55 36.13 17.08
N CYS A 721 -72.75 36.46 17.51
CA CYS A 721 -73.45 35.76 18.57
C CYS A 721 -74.40 34.73 17.97
N ILE A 722 -74.36 33.51 18.52
CA ILE A 722 -75.19 32.40 18.04
C ILE A 722 -75.87 31.77 19.26
N VAL A 723 -77.19 31.59 19.19
CA VAL A 723 -77.92 30.79 20.18
C VAL A 723 -77.50 29.33 19.98
N THR A 724 -76.94 28.70 21.01
CA THR A 724 -76.46 27.32 20.94
C THR A 724 -77.49 26.33 21.44
N GLU A 725 -78.15 26.63 22.55
CA GLU A 725 -79.00 25.66 23.25
C GLU A 725 -80.03 26.38 24.13
N MET A 726 -81.23 25.81 24.23
CA MET A 726 -82.22 26.18 25.25
C MET A 726 -82.04 25.19 26.42
N ALA A 727 -81.26 25.55 27.43
CA ALA A 727 -80.86 24.68 28.53
C ALA A 727 -81.82 24.76 29.73
N ASP A 728 -81.61 23.96 30.78
CA ASP A 728 -82.56 23.78 31.90
C ASP A 728 -83.02 25.07 32.61
N SER A 729 -82.17 26.10 32.67
CA SER A 729 -82.48 27.36 33.39
C SER A 729 -82.14 28.63 32.60
N SER A 730 -81.59 28.48 31.39
CA SER A 730 -81.10 29.60 30.57
C SER A 730 -81.17 29.28 29.08
N VAL A 731 -81.30 30.32 28.26
CA VAL A 731 -80.97 30.23 26.82
C VAL A 731 -79.48 30.54 26.67
N ASN A 732 -78.73 29.54 26.21
CA ASN A 732 -77.29 29.60 26.03
C ASN A 732 -76.93 30.21 24.68
N PHE A 733 -76.04 31.19 24.71
CA PHE A 733 -75.40 31.83 23.59
C PHE A 733 -73.92 31.45 23.53
N LYS A 734 -73.37 31.51 22.32
CA LYS A 734 -71.95 31.39 22.04
C LYS A 734 -71.54 32.57 21.16
N LEU A 735 -70.72 33.44 21.73
CA LEU A 735 -70.05 34.47 20.98
C LEU A 735 -68.83 33.86 20.29
N VAL A 736 -68.80 33.95 18.96
CA VAL A 736 -67.72 33.47 18.12
C VAL A 736 -66.86 34.66 17.70
N VAL A 737 -65.58 34.62 18.09
CA VAL A 737 -64.61 35.68 17.81
C VAL A 737 -63.31 35.09 17.28
N TRP A 738 -62.66 35.80 16.36
CA TRP A 738 -61.33 35.42 15.86
C TRP A 738 -60.26 36.12 16.67
N VAL A 739 -59.42 35.35 17.37
CA VAL A 739 -58.46 35.84 18.35
C VAL A 739 -57.05 35.35 18.05
N ASP A 740 -56.04 36.15 18.39
CA ASP A 740 -54.65 35.71 18.30
C ASP A 740 -54.42 34.45 19.18
N ALA A 741 -53.92 33.38 18.57
CA ALA A 741 -53.88 32.05 19.18
C ALA A 741 -53.21 31.99 20.57
N PRO A 742 -52.05 32.64 20.81
CA PRO A 742 -51.38 32.62 22.11
C PRO A 742 -52.12 33.45 23.17
N LYS A 743 -52.94 34.43 22.77
CA LYS A 743 -53.65 35.34 23.68
C LYS A 743 -55.09 34.94 23.93
N ARG A 744 -55.52 33.79 23.38
CA ARG A 744 -56.89 33.28 23.47
C ARG A 744 -57.49 33.31 24.89
N ALA A 745 -56.77 32.87 25.91
CA ALA A 745 -57.28 32.83 27.28
C ALA A 745 -57.55 34.23 27.85
N VAL A 746 -56.66 35.20 27.56
CA VAL A 746 -56.80 36.60 27.98
C VAL A 746 -58.02 37.22 27.30
N VAL A 747 -58.13 37.06 25.97
CA VAL A 747 -59.25 37.63 25.21
C VAL A 747 -60.58 37.03 25.66
N ILE A 748 -60.68 35.72 25.90
CA ILE A 748 -61.91 35.10 26.41
C ILE A 748 -62.32 35.72 27.75
N SER A 749 -61.37 35.96 28.67
CA SER A 749 -61.67 36.59 29.96
C SER A 749 -62.22 38.00 29.78
N ASP A 750 -61.60 38.80 28.92
CA ASP A 750 -62.02 40.18 28.70
C ASP A 750 -63.36 40.27 27.95
N MET A 751 -63.62 39.35 27.01
CA MET A 751 -64.93 39.21 26.37
C MET A 751 -66.02 38.84 27.36
N LEU A 752 -65.76 37.92 28.30
CA LEU A 752 -66.74 37.56 29.33
C LEU A 752 -67.09 38.74 30.23
N LYS A 753 -66.10 39.55 30.63
CA LYS A 753 -66.35 40.79 31.39
C LYS A 753 -67.21 41.77 30.59
N CYS A 754 -66.86 41.99 29.32
CA CYS A 754 -67.64 42.85 28.42
C CYS A 754 -69.10 42.40 28.31
N ILE A 755 -69.32 41.10 28.09
CA ILE A 755 -70.67 40.52 28.00
C ILE A 755 -71.42 40.74 29.31
N TYR A 756 -70.78 40.45 30.44
CA TYR A 756 -71.39 40.60 31.76
C TYR A 756 -71.83 42.05 32.03
N ASP A 757 -70.93 43.01 31.79
CA ASP A 757 -71.20 44.44 32.00
C ASP A 757 -72.34 44.91 31.07
N THR A 758 -72.29 44.51 29.79
CA THR A 758 -73.30 44.88 28.77
C THR A 758 -74.70 44.36 29.12
N LEU A 759 -74.81 43.10 29.57
CA LEU A 759 -76.09 42.50 29.95
C LEU A 759 -76.68 43.20 31.18
N ASN A 760 -75.85 43.55 32.15
CA ASN A 760 -76.29 44.27 33.35
C ASN A 760 -76.76 45.70 33.04
N GLU A 761 -76.04 46.44 32.18
CA GLU A 761 -76.41 47.81 31.76
C GLU A 761 -77.79 47.88 31.11
N HIS A 762 -78.20 46.82 30.41
CA HIS A 762 -79.48 46.74 29.70
C HIS A 762 -80.56 45.95 30.46
N ASN A 763 -80.33 45.65 31.75
CA ASN A 763 -81.26 44.90 32.62
C ASN A 763 -81.64 43.50 32.09
N ILE A 764 -80.73 42.84 31.35
CA ILE A 764 -80.93 41.46 30.91
C ILE A 764 -80.49 40.52 32.05
N SER A 765 -81.42 39.74 32.57
CA SER A 765 -81.13 38.83 33.68
C SER A 765 -80.26 37.65 33.25
N ILE A 766 -79.14 37.46 33.94
CA ILE A 766 -78.35 36.23 33.91
C ILE A 766 -78.94 35.29 34.98
N PRO A 767 -79.60 34.20 34.58
CA PRO A 767 -80.42 33.42 35.48
C PRO A 767 -79.55 32.57 36.41
N PHE A 768 -79.91 32.57 37.69
CA PHE A 768 -79.52 31.48 38.57
C PHE A 768 -80.26 30.19 38.17
N PRO A 769 -79.79 29.00 38.59
CA PRO A 769 -80.51 27.74 38.38
C PRO A 769 -81.97 27.86 38.85
N GLN A 770 -82.91 27.66 37.93
CA GLN A 770 -84.36 27.77 38.17
C GLN A 770 -84.91 26.42 38.63
N ARG A 771 -85.88 26.44 39.55
CA ARG A 771 -86.61 25.26 40.00
C ARG A 771 -88.07 25.61 40.20
N ASP A 772 -88.95 24.88 39.50
CA ASP A 772 -90.37 24.94 39.77
C ASP A 772 -90.69 24.03 40.97
N ILE A 773 -91.25 24.61 42.02
CA ILE A 773 -91.67 23.90 43.23
C ILE A 773 -93.20 23.83 43.22
N HIS A 774 -93.74 22.65 42.94
CA HIS A 774 -95.17 22.39 43.09
C HIS A 774 -95.48 22.04 44.55
N MET A 775 -96.07 22.97 45.30
CA MET A 775 -96.63 22.68 46.61
C MET A 775 -98.00 22.03 46.43
N ILE A 776 -98.07 20.73 46.63
CA ILE A 776 -99.31 19.95 46.57
C ILE A 776 -99.93 19.97 47.97
N SER A 777 -101.14 20.52 48.08
CA SER A 777 -101.97 20.51 49.31
C SER A 777 -102.66 19.19 49.52
#